data_AF-A0A7C1BDV4-F1
#
_entry.id   AF-A0A7C1BDV4-F1
#
_cell.length_a   1.000
_cell.length_b   1.000
_cell.length_c   1.000
_cell.angle_alpha   90.00
_cell.angle_beta   90.00
_cell.angle_gamma   90.00
#
_symmetry.space_group_name_H-M   'P 1'
#
loop_
_entity.id
_entity.type
_entity.pdbx_description
1 polymer ?
#
loop_
_entity_poly.entity_id
_entity_poly.type
_entity_poly.pdbx_seq_one_letter_code
_entity_poly.pdbx_strand_id
1 'polypeptide(L)'
;MRVLVRHLKEKIIEGSLFISALFAVISIFLILVFLLNESIPIFRETGIGFLMGDTWKPEGEILGFKPSYGALPLILATLLSTLGAITIAVPLAIGSAIFISEIAPEKLRNIVKPAIELLAGIPSVVYGFFGLIVLVNWFQINFNVASGEGWLAASIILAIMTLPTIASVAEDAISSVPRELREGSLALGATKWQTIENVVLPAAFSGIIAAIILGIGRAIGETMAVMMVIGNSAQIPNIFEPFKPLKTLTSAIAIEMGEAPYNSMWQHSLYGLAVILLIIVLLVNIVSNLIMDRVKNKSSKNRKGKLWGRKIEKTVKLILVSIALLFLLIVVGWKLVLVSLLILVLIYLLHRYPKSRFNHILSVKNKQRVAFGLILLSVIITLSLLSLILYYIIVNGCGAISWEFLTQSPRNLGREGGVLPAIIGTILLATGAIAFALPIGVGAAVYLNEYTRESKMKRVIRIGADLLNGTPSIVFGLFGLTFFVLYLKFGVSLLAGQLTLALMILPTIIRTTEETLKSIPRGLREASLALGATKWQTTRKIVLPAALPGIMTGTILSMGRAAGETAPILFTAAVFSQKFLPSSLFQPVMALPYHLFILSTSIPGVEAKINAAGTTLVLLMIVLMMYATAIVIRTKYRSRW
;
A
#
# COMPACT_ATOMS: atom_id res chain seq x y z
N MET A 1 -46.11 -8.49 -24.77
CA MET A 1 -44.80 -8.54 -25.50
C MET A 1 -43.75 -7.56 -24.96
N ARG A 2 -44.00 -6.25 -24.85
CA ARG A 2 -42.99 -5.26 -24.38
C ARG A 2 -42.48 -5.47 -22.94
N VAL A 3 -43.33 -5.96 -22.02
CA VAL A 3 -42.95 -6.27 -20.63
C VAL A 3 -42.03 -7.50 -20.54
N LEU A 4 -42.29 -8.53 -21.35
CA LEU A 4 -41.49 -9.76 -21.39
C LEU A 4 -40.08 -9.49 -21.93
N VAL A 5 -39.98 -8.68 -22.99
CA VAL A 5 -38.69 -8.23 -23.55
C VAL A 5 -37.90 -7.38 -22.55
N ARG A 6 -38.58 -6.54 -21.75
CA ARG A 6 -37.94 -5.76 -20.67
C ARG A 6 -37.36 -6.67 -19.58
N HIS A 7 -38.10 -7.69 -19.13
CA HIS A 7 -37.62 -8.64 -18.13
C HIS A 7 -36.46 -9.49 -18.64
N LEU A 8 -36.50 -9.93 -19.90
CA LEU A 8 -35.41 -10.68 -20.51
C LEU A 8 -34.12 -9.85 -20.59
N LYS A 9 -34.23 -8.58 -21.03
CA LYS A 9 -33.10 -7.64 -21.05
C LYS A 9 -32.53 -7.40 -19.66
N GLU A 10 -33.38 -7.22 -18.67
CA GLU A 10 -32.96 -7.05 -17.27
C GLU A 10 -32.17 -8.26 -16.77
N LYS A 11 -32.65 -9.48 -17.05
CA LYS A 11 -32.00 -10.73 -16.63
C LYS A 11 -30.63 -10.94 -17.31
N ILE A 12 -30.49 -10.57 -18.59
CA ILE A 12 -29.21 -10.61 -19.30
C ILE A 12 -28.21 -9.63 -18.69
N ILE A 13 -28.66 -8.41 -18.37
CA ILE A 13 -27.82 -7.38 -17.75
C ILE A 13 -27.41 -7.78 -16.33
N GLU A 14 -28.35 -8.30 -15.54
CA GLU A 14 -28.03 -8.85 -14.23
C GLU A 14 -27.00 -9.98 -14.33
N GLY A 15 -27.12 -10.85 -15.33
CA GLY A 15 -26.14 -11.90 -15.62
C GLY A 15 -24.74 -11.38 -15.94
N SER A 16 -24.62 -10.35 -16.79
CA SER A 16 -23.30 -9.77 -17.13
C SER A 16 -22.66 -9.03 -15.95
N LEU A 17 -23.48 -8.33 -15.15
CA LEU A 17 -23.04 -7.69 -13.91
C LEU A 17 -22.60 -8.73 -12.87
N PHE A 18 -23.29 -9.87 -12.78
CA PHE A 18 -22.91 -10.98 -11.92
C PHE A 18 -21.57 -11.59 -12.34
N ILE A 19 -21.34 -11.83 -13.64
CA ILE A 19 -20.06 -12.32 -14.17
C ILE A 19 -18.93 -11.34 -13.83
N SER A 20 -19.18 -10.04 -13.98
CA SER A 20 -18.21 -9.00 -13.60
C SER A 20 -17.86 -9.06 -12.11
N ALA A 21 -18.85 -9.30 -11.25
CA ALA A 21 -18.65 -9.47 -9.82
C ALA A 21 -17.88 -10.76 -9.47
N LEU A 22 -18.15 -11.85 -10.18
CA LEU A 22 -17.47 -13.13 -9.99
C LEU A 22 -16.01 -13.09 -10.48
N PHE A 23 -15.69 -12.22 -11.43
CA PHE A 23 -14.34 -12.09 -11.99
C PHE A 23 -13.26 -11.84 -10.93
N ALA A 24 -13.53 -11.02 -9.91
CA ALA A 24 -12.60 -10.79 -8.81
C ALA A 24 -12.30 -12.09 -8.02
N VAL A 25 -13.34 -12.89 -7.75
CA VAL A 25 -13.21 -14.18 -7.04
C VAL A 25 -12.47 -15.20 -7.90
N ILE A 26 -12.79 -15.26 -9.19
CA ILE A 26 -12.11 -16.14 -10.14
C ILE A 26 -10.63 -15.76 -10.25
N SER A 27 -10.33 -14.47 -10.32
CA SER A 27 -8.95 -13.97 -10.44
C SER A 27 -8.09 -14.37 -9.23
N ILE A 28 -8.58 -14.17 -8.00
CA ILE A 28 -7.83 -14.60 -6.81
C ILE A 28 -7.69 -16.13 -6.75
N PHE A 29 -8.73 -16.87 -7.15
CA PHE A 29 -8.67 -18.32 -7.22
C PHE A 29 -7.61 -18.81 -8.23
N LEU A 30 -7.55 -18.21 -9.42
CA LEU A 30 -6.54 -18.52 -10.42
C LEU A 30 -5.13 -18.16 -9.94
N ILE A 31 -4.94 -17.00 -9.31
CA ILE A 31 -3.66 -16.61 -8.70
C ILE A 31 -3.21 -17.68 -7.71
N LEU A 32 -4.10 -18.11 -6.81
CA LEU A 32 -3.81 -19.15 -5.83
C LEU A 32 -3.43 -20.48 -6.48
N VAL A 33 -4.24 -20.95 -7.44
CA VAL A 33 -4.02 -22.25 -8.09
C VAL A 33 -2.70 -22.30 -8.83
N PHE A 34 -2.38 -21.28 -9.65
CA PHE A 34 -1.13 -21.26 -10.41
C PHE A 34 0.09 -21.16 -9.50
N LEU A 35 0.09 -20.27 -8.51
CA LEU A 35 1.23 -20.15 -7.59
C LEU A 35 1.44 -21.40 -6.75
N LEU A 36 0.35 -22.01 -6.26
CA LEU A 36 0.44 -23.26 -5.51
C LEU A 36 1.00 -24.37 -6.41
N ASN A 37 0.48 -24.51 -7.63
CA ASN A 37 0.94 -25.52 -8.57
C ASN A 37 2.45 -25.40 -8.85
N GLU A 38 2.92 -24.18 -9.12
CA GLU A 38 4.35 -23.92 -9.37
C GLU A 38 5.23 -24.09 -8.12
N SER A 39 4.65 -23.99 -6.92
CA SER A 39 5.40 -24.17 -5.66
C SER A 39 5.48 -25.62 -5.17
N ILE A 40 4.61 -26.52 -5.65
CA ILE A 40 4.58 -27.92 -5.18
C ILE A 40 5.95 -28.62 -5.27
N PRO A 41 6.74 -28.46 -6.36
CA PRO A 41 8.04 -29.14 -6.47
C PRO A 41 8.99 -28.83 -5.31
N ILE A 42 9.12 -27.56 -4.90
CA ILE A 42 10.03 -27.20 -3.81
C ILE A 42 9.59 -27.79 -2.47
N PHE A 43 8.28 -27.83 -2.20
CA PHE A 43 7.76 -28.44 -0.98
C PHE A 43 7.85 -29.97 -0.99
N ARG A 44 7.88 -30.62 -2.15
CA ARG A 44 8.15 -32.06 -2.26
C ARG A 44 9.61 -32.40 -2.00
N GLU A 45 10.53 -31.58 -2.50
CA GLU A 45 11.97 -31.81 -2.33
C GLU A 45 12.46 -31.49 -0.91
N THR A 46 12.06 -30.33 -0.38
CA THR A 46 12.61 -29.81 0.89
C THR A 46 11.64 -29.89 2.07
N GLY A 47 10.34 -30.12 1.82
CA GLY A 47 9.32 -30.23 2.86
C GLY A 47 9.21 -28.97 3.73
N ILE A 48 9.01 -29.18 5.04
CA ILE A 48 9.05 -28.10 6.04
C ILE A 48 10.44 -27.46 6.16
N GLY A 49 11.49 -28.17 5.72
CA GLY A 49 12.86 -27.65 5.66
C GLY A 49 12.98 -26.38 4.82
N PHE A 50 12.09 -26.17 3.84
CA PHE A 50 12.00 -24.92 3.10
C PHE A 50 11.77 -23.70 4.02
N LEU A 51 10.86 -23.84 4.99
CA LEU A 51 10.46 -22.74 5.89
C LEU A 51 11.47 -22.49 7.00
N MET A 52 12.10 -23.56 7.50
CA MET A 52 12.97 -23.51 8.67
C MET A 52 14.46 -23.44 8.32
N GLY A 53 14.82 -23.67 7.06
CA GLY A 53 16.21 -23.60 6.59
C GLY A 53 16.78 -22.20 6.73
N ASP A 54 18.01 -22.11 7.23
CA ASP A 54 18.72 -20.88 7.60
C ASP A 54 19.65 -20.34 6.49
N THR A 55 19.83 -21.09 5.40
CA THR A 55 20.67 -20.71 4.27
C THR A 55 19.86 -20.61 2.98
N TRP A 56 19.93 -19.45 2.32
CA TRP A 56 19.38 -19.22 1.00
C TRP A 56 20.52 -19.07 -0.01
N LYS A 57 20.75 -20.09 -0.83
CA LYS A 57 21.76 -20.16 -1.90
C LYS A 57 21.26 -21.01 -3.07
N PRO A 58 20.18 -20.61 -3.74
CA PRO A 58 19.63 -21.36 -4.87
C PRO A 58 20.56 -21.35 -6.10
N GLU A 59 21.43 -20.35 -6.24
CA GLU A 59 22.35 -20.19 -7.38
C GLU A 59 23.36 -21.34 -7.52
N GLY A 60 23.54 -22.17 -6.47
CA GLY A 60 24.32 -23.39 -6.52
C GLY A 60 23.88 -24.37 -7.61
N GLU A 61 22.59 -24.35 -7.98
CA GLU A 61 22.03 -25.18 -9.06
C GLU A 61 22.72 -24.92 -10.41
N ILE A 62 23.11 -23.67 -10.69
CA ILE A 62 23.82 -23.29 -11.93
C ILE A 62 25.34 -23.28 -11.70
N LEU A 63 25.79 -22.86 -10.53
CA LEU A 63 27.21 -22.64 -10.23
C LEU A 63 27.96 -23.92 -9.81
N GLY A 64 27.28 -25.07 -9.75
CA GLY A 64 27.91 -26.38 -9.53
C GLY A 64 28.24 -26.70 -8.07
N PHE A 65 27.65 -25.99 -7.12
CA PHE A 65 27.74 -26.29 -5.68
C PHE A 65 26.37 -26.67 -5.11
N LYS A 66 26.34 -27.34 -3.96
CA LYS A 66 25.08 -27.83 -3.38
C LYS A 66 24.09 -26.68 -3.14
N PRO A 67 22.94 -26.63 -3.84
CA PRO A 67 21.96 -25.57 -3.66
C PRO A 67 21.28 -25.69 -2.29
N SER A 68 20.82 -24.56 -1.76
CA SER A 68 20.06 -24.51 -0.52
C SER A 68 18.93 -23.48 -0.62
N TYR A 69 17.73 -23.88 -0.18
CA TYR A 69 16.49 -23.13 -0.39
C TYR A 69 15.84 -22.67 0.92
N GLY A 70 16.61 -22.48 1.99
CA GLY A 70 16.08 -22.08 3.30
C GLY A 70 15.50 -20.67 3.29
N ALA A 71 14.18 -20.54 3.44
CA ALA A 71 13.45 -19.28 3.38
C ALA A 71 13.48 -18.47 4.69
N LEU A 72 13.96 -19.04 5.81
CA LEU A 72 13.93 -18.40 7.13
C LEU A 72 14.59 -17.01 7.16
N PRO A 73 15.80 -16.80 6.58
CA PRO A 73 16.42 -15.47 6.54
C PRO A 73 15.53 -14.42 5.88
N LEU A 74 14.86 -14.80 4.79
CA LEU A 74 14.01 -13.90 4.00
C LEU A 74 12.71 -13.57 4.73
N ILE A 75 12.12 -14.56 5.42
CA ILE A 75 10.93 -14.38 6.27
C ILE A 75 11.28 -13.43 7.42
N LEU A 76 12.37 -13.69 8.14
CA LEU A 76 12.78 -12.87 9.28
C LEU A 76 13.15 -11.45 8.85
N ALA A 77 13.82 -11.27 7.71
CA ALA A 77 14.12 -9.95 7.15
C ALA A 77 12.85 -9.16 6.82
N THR A 78 11.88 -9.79 6.16
CA THR A 78 10.57 -9.18 5.85
C THR A 78 9.82 -8.76 7.10
N LEU A 79 9.79 -9.63 8.11
CA LEU A 79 9.11 -9.35 9.38
C LEU A 79 9.82 -8.23 10.15
N LEU A 80 11.15 -8.25 10.22
CA LEU A 80 11.93 -7.23 10.92
C LEU A 80 11.77 -5.85 10.28
N SER A 81 11.87 -5.74 8.96
CA SER A 81 11.68 -4.46 8.26
C SER A 81 10.25 -3.94 8.39
N THR A 82 9.26 -4.83 8.35
CA THR A 82 7.84 -4.47 8.55
C THR A 82 7.60 -3.99 9.97
N LEU A 83 8.09 -4.73 10.98
CA LEU A 83 7.96 -4.33 12.38
C LEU A 83 8.64 -2.99 12.61
N GLY A 84 9.86 -2.80 12.10
CA GLY A 84 10.56 -1.52 12.13
C GLY A 84 9.71 -0.40 11.53
N ALA A 85 9.16 -0.59 10.33
CA ALA A 85 8.35 0.41 9.64
C ALA A 85 7.09 0.83 10.40
N ILE A 86 6.31 -0.14 10.88
CA ILE A 86 5.07 0.10 11.64
C ILE A 86 5.35 0.82 12.94
N THR A 87 6.54 0.59 13.47
CA THR A 87 7.00 1.20 14.71
C THR A 87 7.20 2.71 14.61
N ILE A 88 7.57 3.17 13.42
CA ILE A 88 7.69 4.59 13.06
C ILE A 88 6.33 5.14 12.60
N ALA A 89 5.68 4.41 11.69
CA ALA A 89 4.55 4.92 10.93
C ALA A 89 3.29 5.09 11.80
N VAL A 90 2.99 4.13 12.68
CA VAL A 90 1.76 4.15 13.48
C VAL A 90 1.64 5.39 14.39
N PRO A 91 2.63 5.73 15.23
CA PRO A 91 2.51 6.92 16.08
C PRO A 91 2.41 8.21 15.26
N LEU A 92 3.17 8.34 14.17
CA LEU A 92 3.13 9.52 13.30
C LEU A 92 1.80 9.65 12.56
N ALA A 93 1.27 8.53 12.05
CA ALA A 93 0.04 8.47 11.30
C ALA A 93 -1.19 8.71 12.19
N ILE A 94 -1.25 8.09 13.38
CA ILE A 94 -2.36 8.31 14.33
C ILE A 94 -2.32 9.74 14.86
N GLY A 95 -1.13 10.27 15.17
CA GLY A 95 -0.98 11.67 15.58
C GLY A 95 -1.50 12.62 14.48
N SER A 96 -1.11 12.39 13.23
CA SER A 96 -1.61 13.15 12.08
C SER A 96 -3.11 13.02 11.90
N ALA A 97 -3.67 11.82 12.04
CA ALA A 97 -5.10 11.58 11.94
C ALA A 97 -5.90 12.32 13.02
N ILE A 98 -5.44 12.29 14.28
CA ILE A 98 -6.05 13.05 15.39
C ILE A 98 -5.98 14.55 15.13
N PHE A 99 -4.84 15.03 14.63
CA PHE A 99 -4.69 16.45 14.33
C PHE A 99 -5.73 16.92 13.31
N ILE A 100 -5.82 16.22 12.18
CA ILE A 100 -6.70 16.58 11.06
C ILE A 100 -8.18 16.52 11.45
N SER A 101 -8.57 15.55 12.28
CA SER A 101 -9.96 15.31 12.66
C SER A 101 -10.44 16.14 13.86
N GLU A 102 -9.60 16.37 14.87
CA GLU A 102 -10.03 16.90 16.17
C GLU A 102 -9.38 18.25 16.56
N ILE A 103 -8.24 18.62 15.96
CA ILE A 103 -7.46 19.81 16.38
C ILE A 103 -7.39 20.87 15.28
N ALA A 104 -7.24 20.47 14.02
CA ALA A 104 -6.96 21.35 12.90
C ALA A 104 -8.18 22.22 12.55
N PRO A 105 -8.01 23.56 12.44
CA PRO A 105 -9.01 24.43 11.82
C PRO A 105 -9.29 24.02 10.37
N GLU A 106 -10.47 24.30 9.84
CA GLU A 106 -10.87 23.91 8.47
C GLU A 106 -9.85 24.29 7.39
N LYS A 107 -9.29 25.50 7.47
CA LYS A 107 -8.25 25.97 6.54
C LYS A 107 -7.02 25.07 6.54
N LEU A 108 -6.56 24.65 7.72
CA LEU A 108 -5.38 23.81 7.86
C LEU A 108 -5.69 22.36 7.47
N ARG A 109 -6.87 21.85 7.83
CA ARG A 109 -7.36 20.53 7.40
C ARG A 109 -7.35 20.40 5.87
N ASN A 110 -7.80 21.44 5.16
CA ASN A 110 -7.85 21.49 3.70
C ASN A 110 -6.46 21.53 3.03
N ILE A 111 -5.38 21.74 3.78
CA ILE A 111 -4.00 21.72 3.29
C ILE A 111 -3.31 20.42 3.71
N VAL A 112 -3.41 20.07 5.00
CA VAL A 112 -2.69 18.93 5.60
C VAL A 112 -3.22 17.59 5.10
N LYS A 113 -4.55 17.42 4.96
CA LYS A 113 -5.13 16.16 4.47
C LYS A 113 -4.67 15.86 3.03
N PRO A 114 -4.83 16.77 2.05
CA PRO A 114 -4.30 16.56 0.71
C PRO A 114 -2.78 16.34 0.67
N ALA A 115 -2.00 17.03 1.51
CA ALA A 115 -0.54 16.83 1.56
C ALA A 115 -0.17 15.40 2.03
N ILE A 116 -0.87 14.87 3.03
CA ILE A 116 -0.66 13.47 3.46
C ILE A 116 -1.15 12.50 2.39
N GLU A 117 -2.28 12.76 1.74
CA GLU A 117 -2.76 11.95 0.61
C GLU A 117 -1.77 11.98 -0.57
N LEU A 118 -1.07 13.09 -0.78
CA LEU A 118 -0.02 13.24 -1.81
C LEU A 118 1.12 12.24 -1.61
N LEU A 119 1.52 11.96 -0.35
CA LEU A 119 2.51 10.92 -0.05
C LEU A 119 2.05 9.55 -0.57
N ALA A 120 0.76 9.21 -0.45
CA ALA A 120 0.25 7.94 -0.97
C ALA A 120 0.33 7.85 -2.51
N GLY A 121 0.36 9.01 -3.18
CA GLY A 121 0.49 9.11 -4.63
C GLY A 121 1.91 9.02 -5.17
N ILE A 122 2.94 9.08 -4.32
CA ILE A 122 4.34 8.93 -4.76
C ILE A 122 4.60 7.44 -5.09
N PRO A 123 5.09 7.10 -6.30
CA PRO A 123 5.42 5.73 -6.66
C PRO A 123 6.50 5.11 -5.76
N SER A 124 6.44 3.79 -5.50
CA SER A 124 7.35 3.17 -4.53
C SER A 124 8.82 3.15 -4.95
N VAL A 125 9.10 3.05 -6.25
CA VAL A 125 10.46 3.19 -6.78
C VAL A 125 11.04 4.60 -6.55
N VAL A 126 10.19 5.64 -6.48
CA VAL A 126 10.63 7.01 -6.16
C VAL A 126 11.06 7.09 -4.69
N TYR A 127 10.33 6.42 -3.79
CA TYR A 127 10.75 6.26 -2.40
C TYR A 127 12.07 5.49 -2.27
N GLY A 128 12.24 4.42 -3.05
CA GLY A 128 13.48 3.64 -3.10
C GLY A 128 14.67 4.47 -3.59
N PHE A 129 14.48 5.24 -4.67
CA PHE A 129 15.50 6.15 -5.20
C PHE A 129 15.89 7.20 -4.17
N PHE A 130 14.92 7.88 -3.57
CA PHE A 130 15.15 8.83 -2.47
C PHE A 130 15.92 8.18 -1.31
N GLY A 131 15.51 6.98 -0.90
CA GLY A 131 16.17 6.24 0.16
C GLY A 131 17.62 5.90 -0.16
N LEU A 132 17.91 5.46 -1.37
CA LEU A 132 19.27 5.11 -1.79
C LEU A 132 20.20 6.33 -1.84
N ILE A 133 19.74 7.44 -2.41
CA ILE A 133 20.61 8.61 -2.64
C ILE A 133 20.72 9.53 -1.42
N VAL A 134 19.67 9.61 -0.59
CA VAL A 134 19.63 10.49 0.58
C VAL A 134 19.90 9.70 1.85
N LEU A 135 19.04 8.73 2.17
CA LEU A 135 19.06 8.08 3.48
C LEU A 135 20.26 7.14 3.65
N VAL A 136 20.49 6.25 2.68
CA VAL A 136 21.59 5.28 2.69
C VAL A 136 22.94 6.03 2.66
N ASN A 137 23.09 7.02 1.79
CA ASN A 137 24.27 7.88 1.76
C ASN A 137 24.47 8.66 3.08
N TRP A 138 23.39 9.19 3.67
CA TRP A 138 23.45 9.85 4.97
C TRP A 138 23.91 8.89 6.06
N PHE A 139 23.44 7.64 6.06
CA PHE A 139 23.91 6.61 6.98
C PHE A 139 25.39 6.28 6.77
N GLN A 140 25.80 6.09 5.53
CA GLN A 140 27.18 5.81 5.16
C GLN A 140 28.13 6.89 5.72
N ILE A 141 27.81 8.16 5.50
CA ILE A 141 28.66 9.30 5.90
C ILE A 141 28.63 9.51 7.43
N ASN A 142 27.46 9.53 8.06
CA ASN A 142 27.34 9.95 9.46
C ASN A 142 27.64 8.84 10.46
N PHE A 143 27.40 7.58 10.10
CA PHE A 143 27.68 6.43 10.97
C PHE A 143 29.00 5.74 10.60
N ASN A 144 29.70 6.22 9.56
CA ASN A 144 30.96 5.66 9.07
C ASN A 144 30.86 4.14 8.81
N VAL A 145 29.81 3.75 8.08
CA VAL A 145 29.52 2.36 7.71
C VAL A 145 29.75 2.14 6.21
N ALA A 146 30.02 0.89 5.80
CA ALA A 146 30.47 0.59 4.44
C ALA A 146 29.47 0.98 3.33
N SER A 147 28.19 0.58 3.45
CA SER A 147 27.16 0.88 2.44
C SER A 147 26.07 1.82 2.94
N GLY A 148 25.73 1.81 4.25
CA GLY A 148 24.55 2.50 4.79
C GLY A 148 23.22 1.79 4.49
N GLU A 149 23.25 0.73 3.69
CA GLU A 149 22.11 -0.14 3.41
C GLU A 149 21.80 -1.04 4.61
N GLY A 150 20.57 -1.52 4.69
CA GLY A 150 20.18 -2.50 5.71
C GLY A 150 18.72 -2.42 6.09
N TRP A 151 18.34 -3.20 7.09
CA TRP A 151 16.94 -3.30 7.50
C TRP A 151 16.41 -2.01 8.14
N LEU A 152 17.26 -1.17 8.72
CA LEU A 152 16.86 0.16 9.22
C LEU A 152 16.47 1.10 8.08
N ALA A 153 17.30 1.19 7.03
CA ALA A 153 17.00 2.01 5.86
C ALA A 153 15.67 1.56 5.22
N ALA A 154 15.49 0.25 5.04
CA ALA A 154 14.22 -0.32 4.56
C ALA A 154 13.04 0.06 5.47
N SER A 155 13.19 -0.05 6.79
CA SER A 155 12.14 0.28 7.77
C SER A 155 11.70 1.73 7.70
N ILE A 156 12.63 2.68 7.56
CA ILE A 156 12.33 4.12 7.47
C ILE A 156 11.60 4.43 6.17
N ILE A 157 12.05 3.91 5.03
CA ILE A 157 11.40 4.14 3.75
C ILE A 157 10.00 3.53 3.72
N LEU A 158 9.85 2.30 4.22
CA LEU A 158 8.55 1.65 4.40
C LEU A 158 7.64 2.45 5.34
N ALA A 159 8.18 3.04 6.40
CA ALA A 159 7.40 3.86 7.32
C ALA A 159 6.82 5.09 6.65
N ILE A 160 7.65 5.83 5.90
CA ILE A 160 7.22 7.03 5.16
C ILE A 160 6.09 6.67 4.19
N MET A 161 6.23 5.54 3.49
CA MET A 161 5.25 5.09 2.51
C MET A 161 3.94 4.58 3.15
N THR A 162 4.00 3.91 4.30
CA THR A 162 2.81 3.35 4.98
C THR A 162 2.07 4.38 5.83
N LEU A 163 2.75 5.43 6.29
CA LEU A 163 2.19 6.53 7.05
C LEU A 163 0.89 7.11 6.43
N PRO A 164 0.85 7.53 5.15
CA PRO A 164 -0.37 8.13 4.59
C PRO A 164 -1.54 7.15 4.49
N THR A 165 -1.26 5.86 4.27
CA THR A 165 -2.29 4.81 4.26
C THR A 165 -2.94 4.68 5.64
N ILE A 166 -2.14 4.64 6.71
CA ILE A 166 -2.65 4.55 8.08
C ILE A 166 -3.35 5.86 8.47
N ALA A 167 -2.76 7.02 8.15
CA ALA A 167 -3.26 8.33 8.56
C ALA A 167 -4.63 8.63 7.93
N SER A 168 -4.79 8.38 6.62
CA SER A 168 -6.04 8.65 5.91
C SER A 168 -7.19 7.78 6.44
N VAL A 169 -6.97 6.47 6.58
CA VAL A 169 -8.02 5.55 7.05
C VAL A 169 -8.34 5.76 8.54
N ALA A 170 -7.33 6.07 9.36
CA ALA A 170 -7.54 6.41 10.76
C ALA A 170 -8.31 7.74 10.92
N GLU A 171 -8.04 8.74 10.07
CA GLU A 171 -8.76 10.03 10.11
C GLU A 171 -10.22 9.85 9.75
N ASP A 172 -10.55 9.08 8.71
CA ASP A 172 -11.94 8.77 8.36
C ASP A 172 -12.67 8.05 9.50
N ALA A 173 -11.98 7.11 10.16
CA ALA A 173 -12.51 6.41 11.33
C ALA A 173 -12.79 7.35 12.51
N ILE A 174 -11.87 8.26 12.83
CA ILE A 174 -12.02 9.24 13.92
C ILE A 174 -13.15 10.24 13.60
N SER A 175 -13.15 10.77 12.38
CA SER A 175 -14.17 11.71 11.88
C SER A 175 -15.58 11.11 11.86
N SER A 176 -15.71 9.78 11.74
CA SER A 176 -17.01 9.07 11.75
C SER A 176 -17.67 8.96 13.12
N VAL A 177 -16.95 9.25 14.21
CA VAL A 177 -17.54 9.26 15.56
C VAL A 177 -18.66 10.32 15.60
N PRO A 178 -19.83 10.06 16.21
CA PRO A 178 -20.91 11.05 16.31
C PRO A 178 -20.52 12.30 17.10
N ARG A 179 -21.05 13.47 16.72
CA ARG A 179 -20.73 14.76 17.38
C ARG A 179 -21.29 14.83 18.80
N GLU A 180 -22.42 14.20 19.03
CA GLU A 180 -23.14 14.16 20.31
C GLU A 180 -22.29 13.53 21.41
N LEU A 181 -21.46 12.53 21.07
CA LEU A 181 -20.53 11.92 22.02
C LEU A 181 -19.42 12.89 22.44
N ARG A 182 -18.95 13.75 21.52
CA ARG A 182 -17.91 14.75 21.81
C ARG A 182 -18.47 15.85 22.70
N GLU A 183 -19.60 16.40 22.29
CA GLU A 183 -20.29 17.49 23.00
C GLU A 183 -20.74 17.04 24.39
N GLY A 184 -21.27 15.82 24.52
CA GLY A 184 -21.62 15.25 25.82
C GLY A 184 -20.42 15.10 26.77
N SER A 185 -19.25 14.72 26.26
CA SER A 185 -18.03 14.67 27.07
C SER A 185 -17.59 16.06 27.55
N LEU A 186 -17.62 17.06 26.66
CA LEU A 186 -17.21 18.43 26.96
C LEU A 186 -18.19 19.09 27.95
N ALA A 187 -19.50 18.82 27.82
CA ALA A 187 -20.54 19.31 28.73
C ALA A 187 -20.37 18.80 30.17
N LEU A 188 -19.78 17.62 30.35
CA LEU A 188 -19.42 17.06 31.66
C LEU A 188 -18.13 17.68 32.26
N GLY A 189 -17.58 18.72 31.66
CA GLY A 189 -16.37 19.41 32.12
C GLY A 189 -15.06 18.73 31.70
N ALA A 190 -15.09 17.77 30.76
CA ALA A 190 -13.87 17.18 30.23
C ALA A 190 -13.12 18.16 29.33
N THR A 191 -11.80 18.09 29.36
CA THR A 191 -10.94 18.81 28.41
C THR A 191 -10.96 18.15 27.02
N LYS A 192 -10.59 18.89 25.96
CA LYS A 192 -10.50 18.35 24.60
C LYS A 192 -9.64 17.08 24.54
N TRP A 193 -8.48 17.07 25.21
CA TRP A 193 -7.66 15.87 25.27
C TRP A 193 -8.36 14.69 25.96
N GLN A 194 -9.06 14.93 27.07
CA GLN A 194 -9.82 13.87 27.76
C GLN A 194 -10.95 13.32 26.88
N THR A 195 -11.62 14.17 26.11
CA THR A 195 -12.62 13.74 25.13
C THR A 195 -11.98 12.89 24.02
N ILE A 196 -10.85 13.32 23.48
CA ILE A 196 -10.11 12.55 22.47
C ILE A 196 -9.68 11.18 23.04
N GLU A 197 -9.01 11.17 24.18
CA GLU A 197 -8.43 9.96 24.79
C GLU A 197 -9.50 8.96 25.26
N ASN A 198 -10.59 9.43 25.87
CA ASN A 198 -11.54 8.55 26.58
C ASN A 198 -12.85 8.30 25.82
N VAL A 199 -13.16 9.10 24.80
CA VAL A 199 -14.41 8.98 24.04
C VAL A 199 -14.13 8.71 22.57
N VAL A 200 -13.38 9.58 21.91
CA VAL A 200 -13.17 9.51 20.46
C VAL A 200 -12.29 8.32 20.06
N LEU A 201 -11.08 8.21 20.62
CA LEU A 201 -10.16 7.11 20.28
C LEU A 201 -10.73 5.72 20.60
N PRO A 202 -11.40 5.50 21.76
CA PRO A 202 -12.05 4.22 22.02
C PRO A 202 -13.21 3.92 21.07
N ALA A 203 -13.99 4.93 20.67
CA ALA A 203 -15.09 4.75 19.72
C ALA A 203 -14.57 4.45 18.29
N ALA A 204 -13.48 5.09 17.87
CA ALA A 204 -12.85 4.90 16.56
C ALA A 204 -11.90 3.69 16.49
N PHE A 205 -11.69 2.97 17.62
CA PHE A 205 -10.64 1.97 17.77
C PHE A 205 -10.66 0.88 16.68
N SER A 206 -11.84 0.39 16.30
CA SER A 206 -11.98 -0.64 15.26
C SER A 206 -11.48 -0.16 13.90
N GLY A 207 -11.74 1.11 13.56
CA GLY A 207 -11.25 1.72 12.33
C GLY A 207 -9.75 2.03 12.37
N ILE A 208 -9.22 2.47 13.51
CA ILE A 208 -7.78 2.68 13.71
C ILE A 208 -7.01 1.36 13.56
N ILE A 209 -7.50 0.27 14.15
CA ILE A 209 -6.89 -1.05 13.98
C ILE A 209 -6.93 -1.50 12.52
N ALA A 210 -8.06 -1.31 11.83
CA ALA A 210 -8.15 -1.61 10.40
C ALA A 210 -7.14 -0.80 9.56
N ALA A 211 -6.93 0.48 9.90
CA ALA A 211 -5.93 1.33 9.26
C ALA A 211 -4.49 0.82 9.45
N ILE A 212 -4.13 0.42 10.68
CA ILE A 212 -2.81 -0.15 10.99
C ILE A 212 -2.58 -1.43 10.20
N ILE A 213 -3.59 -2.31 10.14
CA ILE A 213 -3.48 -3.58 9.44
C ILE A 213 -3.33 -3.37 7.93
N LEU A 214 -4.05 -2.42 7.35
CA LEU A 214 -3.85 -2.04 5.96
C LEU A 214 -2.42 -1.53 5.71
N GLY A 215 -1.86 -0.77 6.65
CA GLY A 215 -0.46 -0.36 6.65
C GLY A 215 0.51 -1.55 6.71
N ILE A 216 0.26 -2.54 7.58
CA ILE A 216 1.07 -3.78 7.68
C ILE A 216 1.03 -4.55 6.37
N GLY A 217 -0.15 -4.76 5.79
CA GLY A 217 -0.31 -5.47 4.52
C GLY A 217 0.48 -4.79 3.40
N ARG A 218 0.45 -3.45 3.34
CA ARG A 218 1.24 -2.66 2.39
C ARG A 218 2.75 -2.79 2.64
N ALA A 219 3.22 -2.72 3.89
CA ALA A 219 4.64 -2.85 4.21
C ALA A 219 5.23 -4.22 3.86
N ILE A 220 4.50 -5.30 4.14
CA ILE A 220 4.94 -6.69 3.87
C ILE A 220 5.08 -6.92 2.36
N GLY A 221 4.14 -6.38 1.58
CA GLY A 221 4.08 -6.57 0.14
C GLY A 221 4.91 -5.59 -0.69
N GLU A 222 5.66 -4.69 -0.05
CA GLU A 222 6.44 -3.69 -0.76
C GLU A 222 7.76 -4.28 -1.28
N THR A 223 8.05 -3.99 -2.54
CA THR A 223 9.14 -4.65 -3.27
C THR A 223 10.20 -3.65 -3.68
N MET A 224 9.84 -2.63 -4.46
CA MET A 224 10.81 -1.77 -5.14
C MET A 224 11.53 -0.84 -4.17
N ALA A 225 10.77 -0.22 -3.26
CA ALA A 225 11.37 0.69 -2.29
C ALA A 225 12.38 -0.03 -1.38
N VAL A 226 12.06 -1.27 -0.99
CA VAL A 226 12.87 -2.08 -0.06
C VAL A 226 14.11 -2.61 -0.74
N MET A 227 13.96 -3.21 -1.92
CA MET A 227 15.07 -3.80 -2.68
C MET A 227 16.18 -2.77 -2.94
N MET A 228 15.83 -1.51 -3.19
CA MET A 228 16.81 -0.46 -3.47
C MET A 228 17.66 -0.04 -2.25
N VAL A 229 17.26 -0.35 -1.02
CA VAL A 229 17.92 0.19 0.19
C VAL A 229 18.33 -0.86 1.22
N ILE A 230 17.90 -2.11 1.07
CA ILE A 230 18.14 -3.17 2.06
C ILE A 230 19.47 -3.91 1.87
N GLY A 231 20.10 -3.79 0.69
CA GLY A 231 21.41 -4.36 0.34
C GLY A 231 21.39 -5.81 -0.16
N ASN A 232 20.21 -6.45 -0.21
CA ASN A 232 19.92 -7.71 -0.92
C ASN A 232 20.86 -8.89 -0.62
N SER A 233 21.32 -9.04 0.63
CA SER A 233 22.11 -10.22 1.06
C SER A 233 21.26 -11.17 1.89
N ALA A 234 21.19 -12.45 1.51
CA ALA A 234 20.35 -13.42 2.20
C ALA A 234 21.06 -13.98 3.45
N GLN A 235 20.89 -13.31 4.58
CA GLN A 235 21.52 -13.67 5.85
C GLN A 235 20.53 -13.56 7.01
N ILE A 236 20.78 -14.30 8.10
CA ILE A 236 19.93 -14.22 9.30
C ILE A 236 20.02 -12.81 9.91
N PRO A 237 18.88 -12.14 10.13
CA PRO A 237 18.86 -10.81 10.70
C PRO A 237 19.31 -10.78 12.15
N ASN A 238 19.99 -9.69 12.51
CA ASN A 238 20.28 -9.32 13.89
C ASN A 238 19.71 -7.93 14.16
N ILE A 239 18.82 -7.81 15.16
CA ILE A 239 18.16 -6.55 15.50
C ILE A 239 19.15 -5.50 16.03
N PHE A 240 20.34 -5.92 16.49
CA PHE A 240 21.38 -5.02 16.98
C PHE A 240 22.30 -4.51 15.87
N GLU A 241 22.15 -5.00 14.64
CA GLU A 241 22.95 -4.58 13.48
C GLU A 241 22.05 -3.87 12.45
N PRO A 242 21.71 -2.58 12.65
CA PRO A 242 20.77 -1.84 11.80
C PRO A 242 21.18 -1.70 10.33
N PHE A 243 22.50 -1.75 10.08
CA PHE A 243 23.12 -1.63 8.75
C PHE A 243 23.55 -2.97 8.17
N LYS A 244 23.06 -4.09 8.72
CA LYS A 244 23.32 -5.40 8.14
C LYS A 244 22.51 -5.52 6.84
N PRO A 245 23.16 -5.79 5.68
CA PRO A 245 22.45 -6.06 4.44
C PRO A 245 21.59 -7.30 4.59
N LEU A 246 20.32 -7.20 4.22
CA LEU A 246 19.35 -8.31 4.26
C LEU A 246 18.67 -8.45 2.89
N LYS A 247 17.91 -9.53 2.71
CA LYS A 247 17.06 -9.75 1.53
C LYS A 247 15.66 -10.11 2.02
N THR A 248 14.63 -9.37 1.60
CA THR A 248 13.23 -9.71 1.90
C THR A 248 12.70 -10.76 0.94
N LEU A 249 11.55 -11.37 1.27
CA LEU A 249 10.82 -12.27 0.37
C LEU A 249 10.52 -11.59 -0.97
N THR A 250 10.04 -10.35 -0.92
CA THR A 250 9.72 -9.55 -2.11
C THR A 250 10.96 -9.26 -2.96
N SER A 251 12.08 -8.92 -2.32
CA SER A 251 13.34 -8.61 -3.01
C SER A 251 13.96 -9.86 -3.65
N ALA A 252 13.93 -11.00 -2.95
CA ALA A 252 14.41 -12.28 -3.47
C ALA A 252 13.64 -12.69 -4.73
N ILE A 253 12.30 -12.65 -4.68
CA ILE A 253 11.46 -12.94 -5.85
C ILE A 253 11.79 -12.01 -7.01
N ALA A 254 11.88 -10.71 -6.74
CA ALA A 254 12.01 -9.71 -7.78
C ALA A 254 13.39 -9.70 -8.47
N ILE A 255 14.48 -9.99 -7.74
CA ILE A 255 15.83 -10.11 -8.31
C ILE A 255 16.00 -11.46 -9.01
N GLU A 256 15.73 -12.54 -8.28
CA GLU A 256 16.22 -13.87 -8.66
C GLU A 256 15.32 -14.56 -9.69
N MET A 257 14.06 -14.12 -9.86
CA MET A 257 13.15 -14.74 -10.86
C MET A 257 13.62 -14.47 -12.29
N GLY A 258 14.33 -13.37 -12.54
CA GLY A 258 14.95 -13.09 -13.83
C GLY A 258 16.25 -13.88 -14.07
N GLU A 259 16.86 -14.43 -13.01
CA GLU A 259 18.13 -15.16 -13.04
C GLU A 259 17.91 -16.69 -13.03
N ALA A 260 16.82 -17.13 -12.41
CA ALA A 260 16.46 -18.54 -12.27
C ALA A 260 16.17 -19.19 -13.64
N PRO A 261 16.77 -20.35 -13.96
CA PRO A 261 16.50 -21.05 -15.21
C PRO A 261 15.03 -21.50 -15.28
N TYR A 262 14.48 -21.55 -16.48
CA TYR A 262 13.11 -22.02 -16.67
C TYR A 262 12.93 -23.46 -16.19
N ASN A 263 11.90 -23.71 -15.39
CA ASN A 263 11.55 -25.01 -14.83
C ASN A 263 12.66 -25.63 -13.95
N SER A 264 13.43 -24.77 -13.27
CA SER A 264 14.46 -25.14 -12.28
C SER A 264 13.89 -25.19 -10.85
N MET A 265 14.62 -25.85 -9.95
CA MET A 265 14.24 -25.83 -8.53
C MET A 265 14.42 -24.45 -7.91
N TRP A 266 15.38 -23.66 -8.37
CA TRP A 266 15.48 -22.23 -8.07
C TRP A 266 14.18 -21.51 -8.43
N GLN A 267 13.65 -21.67 -9.64
CA GLN A 267 12.40 -21.02 -10.02
C GLN A 267 11.21 -21.45 -9.15
N HIS A 268 11.05 -22.76 -8.93
CA HIS A 268 9.98 -23.29 -8.07
C HIS A 268 10.11 -22.80 -6.62
N SER A 269 11.33 -22.61 -6.12
CA SER A 269 11.56 -22.05 -4.78
C SER A 269 11.06 -20.60 -4.67
N LEU A 270 11.20 -19.78 -5.71
CA LEU A 270 10.69 -18.41 -5.72
C LEU A 270 9.16 -18.35 -5.76
N TYR A 271 8.51 -19.28 -6.47
CA TYR A 271 7.05 -19.46 -6.35
C TYR A 271 6.66 -19.91 -4.93
N GLY A 272 7.47 -20.76 -4.29
CA GLY A 272 7.34 -21.09 -2.87
C GLY A 272 7.40 -19.87 -1.96
N LEU A 273 8.34 -18.95 -2.17
CA LEU A 273 8.42 -17.68 -1.43
C LEU A 273 7.17 -16.82 -1.62
N ALA A 274 6.61 -16.80 -2.83
CA ALA A 274 5.39 -16.06 -3.13
C ALA A 274 4.17 -16.63 -2.38
N VAL A 275 4.08 -17.95 -2.29
CA VAL A 275 3.05 -18.64 -1.49
C VAL A 275 3.21 -18.31 0.00
N ILE A 276 4.44 -18.31 0.54
CA ILE A 276 4.70 -17.89 1.93
C ILE A 276 4.24 -16.46 2.16
N LEU A 277 4.61 -15.54 1.28
CA LEU A 277 4.23 -14.13 1.38
C LEU A 277 2.70 -13.96 1.37
N LEU A 278 2.00 -14.69 0.49
CA LEU A 278 0.54 -14.69 0.42
C LEU A 278 -0.10 -15.24 1.71
N ILE A 279 0.45 -16.33 2.27
CA ILE A 279 0.00 -16.89 3.55
C ILE A 279 0.18 -15.87 4.68
N ILE A 280 1.33 -15.19 4.75
CA ILE A 280 1.58 -14.15 5.76
C ILE A 280 0.50 -13.04 5.67
N VAL A 281 0.22 -12.55 4.46
CA VAL A 281 -0.82 -11.55 4.22
C VAL A 281 -2.21 -12.06 4.61
N LEU A 282 -2.55 -13.30 4.23
CA LEU A 282 -3.82 -13.92 4.59
C LEU A 282 -3.98 -14.04 6.10
N LEU A 283 -2.95 -14.44 6.83
CA LEU A 283 -2.96 -14.52 8.28
C LEU A 283 -3.19 -13.15 8.92
N VAL A 284 -2.49 -12.12 8.45
CA VAL A 284 -2.69 -10.74 8.91
C VAL A 284 -4.14 -10.28 8.69
N ASN A 285 -4.71 -10.57 7.52
CA ASN A 285 -6.10 -10.23 7.19
C ASN A 285 -7.13 -11.04 8.00
N ILE A 286 -6.89 -12.33 8.26
CA ILE A 286 -7.77 -13.15 9.10
C ILE A 286 -7.76 -12.64 10.54
N VAL A 287 -6.57 -12.37 11.10
CA VAL A 287 -6.42 -11.81 12.44
C VAL A 287 -7.15 -10.47 12.55
N SER A 288 -7.05 -9.62 11.53
CA SER A 288 -7.82 -8.37 11.42
C SER A 288 -9.32 -8.57 11.58
N ASN A 289 -9.89 -9.44 10.75
CA ASN A 289 -11.32 -9.68 10.74
C ASN A 289 -11.81 -10.26 12.07
N LEU A 290 -11.05 -11.19 12.67
CA LEU A 290 -11.37 -11.75 13.98
C LEU A 290 -11.36 -10.70 15.10
N ILE A 291 -10.42 -9.75 15.06
CA ILE A 291 -10.37 -8.63 16.01
C ILE A 291 -11.58 -7.70 15.79
N MET A 292 -11.86 -7.34 14.54
CA MET A 292 -12.97 -6.45 14.17
C MET A 292 -14.34 -7.02 14.59
N ASP A 293 -14.59 -8.30 14.34
CA ASP A 293 -15.85 -8.97 14.71
C ASP A 293 -16.05 -9.00 16.23
N ARG A 294 -14.98 -9.19 17.00
CA ARG A 294 -15.04 -9.14 18.48
C ARG A 294 -15.29 -7.74 19.02
N VAL A 295 -14.80 -6.69 18.35
CA VAL A 295 -15.03 -5.30 18.76
C VAL A 295 -16.47 -4.85 18.45
N LYS A 296 -16.99 -5.16 17.26
CA LYS A 296 -18.38 -4.85 16.88
C LYS A 296 -19.40 -5.53 17.78
N ASN A 297 -19.20 -6.82 18.09
CA ASN A 297 -20.11 -7.57 18.96
C ASN A 297 -20.09 -7.12 20.44
N LYS A 298 -18.98 -6.51 20.91
CA LYS A 298 -18.87 -5.94 22.27
C LYS A 298 -19.65 -4.65 22.47
N SER A 299 -19.90 -3.88 21.41
CA SER A 299 -20.74 -2.67 21.50
C SER A 299 -22.22 -3.00 21.73
N SER A 300 -22.63 -4.26 21.51
CA SER A 300 -24.04 -4.67 21.57
C SER A 300 -24.45 -5.35 22.88
N LYS A 301 -23.56 -5.93 23.71
CA LYS A 301 -23.97 -6.57 24.99
C LYS A 301 -22.84 -6.75 26.03
N ASN A 302 -23.14 -6.30 27.26
CA ASN A 302 -22.70 -6.82 28.57
C ASN A 302 -21.50 -6.20 29.36
N ARG A 303 -21.73 -5.99 30.68
CA ARG A 303 -20.84 -5.36 31.70
C ARG A 303 -19.45 -6.03 31.88
N LYS A 304 -19.28 -7.31 31.52
CA LYS A 304 -17.98 -8.03 31.59
C LYS A 304 -16.99 -7.60 30.49
N GLY A 305 -17.45 -6.96 29.41
CA GLY A 305 -16.58 -6.40 28.36
C GLY A 305 -15.70 -5.23 28.82
N LYS A 306 -16.12 -4.48 29.86
CA LYS A 306 -15.38 -3.33 30.42
C LYS A 306 -14.05 -3.72 31.08
N LEU A 307 -13.96 -4.91 31.71
CA LEU A 307 -12.74 -5.39 32.37
C LEU A 307 -11.70 -5.92 31.36
N TRP A 308 -12.18 -6.54 30.27
CA TRP A 308 -11.32 -7.11 29.23
C TRP A 308 -10.89 -6.07 28.18
N GLY A 309 -11.73 -5.06 27.89
CA GLY A 309 -11.37 -3.89 27.09
C GLY A 309 -10.20 -3.10 27.71
N ARG A 310 -10.21 -2.90 29.04
CA ARG A 310 -9.06 -2.33 29.77
C ARG A 310 -7.80 -3.17 29.69
N LYS A 311 -7.90 -4.51 29.55
CA LYS A 311 -6.75 -5.41 29.41
C LYS A 311 -6.16 -5.35 28.00
N ILE A 312 -6.99 -5.36 26.96
CA ILE A 312 -6.55 -5.23 25.56
C ILE A 312 -6.03 -3.81 25.28
N GLU A 313 -6.71 -2.77 25.78
CA GLU A 313 -6.23 -1.39 25.69
C GLU A 313 -4.89 -1.23 26.42
N LYS A 314 -4.69 -1.88 27.57
CA LYS A 314 -3.39 -1.96 28.24
C LYS A 314 -2.36 -2.68 27.41
N THR A 315 -2.68 -3.85 26.83
CA THR A 315 -1.75 -4.63 26.00
C THR A 315 -1.38 -3.91 24.71
N VAL A 316 -2.34 -3.23 24.06
CA VAL A 316 -2.10 -2.47 22.83
C VAL A 316 -1.38 -1.16 23.13
N LYS A 317 -1.69 -0.47 24.24
CA LYS A 317 -0.85 0.65 24.71
C LYS A 317 0.56 0.18 25.06
N LEU A 318 0.72 -1.01 25.66
CA LEU A 318 2.02 -1.61 25.91
C LEU A 318 2.75 -1.91 24.60
N ILE A 319 2.07 -2.50 23.62
CA ILE A 319 2.65 -2.80 22.31
C ILE A 319 3.03 -1.51 21.60
N LEU A 320 2.15 -0.51 21.51
CA LEU A 320 2.43 0.80 20.88
C LEU A 320 3.55 1.57 21.58
N VAL A 321 3.66 1.46 22.90
CA VAL A 321 4.76 2.06 23.67
C VAL A 321 6.05 1.25 23.48
N SER A 322 6.02 -0.08 23.52
CA SER A 322 7.16 -0.96 23.26
C SER A 322 7.70 -0.78 21.84
N ILE A 323 6.80 -0.55 20.90
CA ILE A 323 7.06 -0.17 19.52
C ILE A 323 7.72 1.22 19.51
N ALA A 324 7.08 2.28 20.01
CA ALA A 324 7.69 3.61 20.08
C ALA A 324 9.08 3.63 20.80
N LEU A 325 9.27 2.76 21.79
CA LEU A 325 10.54 2.52 22.48
C LEU A 325 11.58 1.84 21.58
N LEU A 326 11.18 0.80 20.85
CA LEU A 326 12.03 0.12 19.86
C LEU A 326 12.47 1.12 18.77
N PHE A 327 11.57 1.98 18.28
CA PHE A 327 11.88 3.05 17.33
C PHE A 327 12.93 4.03 17.86
N LEU A 328 12.77 4.48 19.10
CA LEU A 328 13.73 5.37 19.76
C LEU A 328 15.09 4.72 19.98
N LEU A 329 15.11 3.41 20.25
CA LEU A 329 16.32 2.60 20.42
C LEU A 329 17.07 2.44 19.09
N ILE A 330 16.33 2.34 17.98
CA ILE A 330 16.84 2.13 16.63
C ILE A 330 17.33 3.44 15.98
N VAL A 331 16.66 4.57 16.21
CA VAL A 331 16.96 5.86 15.56
C VAL A 331 18.13 6.63 16.19
N VAL A 332 18.41 6.41 17.48
CA VAL A 332 19.27 7.32 18.24
C VAL A 332 20.74 6.85 18.36
N GLY A 333 21.06 5.63 17.89
CA GLY A 333 22.43 5.12 17.87
C GLY A 333 23.04 4.85 19.26
N TRP A 334 24.10 4.05 19.30
CA TRP A 334 24.75 3.54 20.53
C TRP A 334 25.30 4.64 21.48
N LYS A 335 25.52 5.87 20.99
CA LYS A 335 26.14 6.96 21.77
C LYS A 335 25.20 7.66 22.77
N LEU A 336 23.90 7.35 22.75
CA LEU A 336 22.88 7.98 23.63
C LEU A 336 22.15 6.98 24.53
N VAL A 337 22.70 5.75 24.67
CA VAL A 337 22.16 4.67 25.52
C VAL A 337 21.86 5.12 26.95
N LEU A 338 22.63 6.07 27.50
CA LEU A 338 22.39 6.65 28.83
C LEU A 338 21.10 7.49 28.90
N VAL A 339 20.76 8.22 27.84
CA VAL A 339 19.52 9.03 27.77
C VAL A 339 18.32 8.12 27.50
N SER A 340 18.48 7.10 26.66
CA SER A 340 17.45 6.07 26.44
C SER A 340 17.22 5.21 27.69
N LEU A 341 18.26 4.89 28.46
CA LEU A 341 18.16 4.23 29.78
C LEU A 341 17.50 5.15 30.81
N LEU A 342 17.79 6.46 30.82
CA LEU A 342 17.12 7.44 31.67
C LEU A 342 15.63 7.57 31.33
N ILE A 343 15.28 7.55 30.04
CA ILE A 343 13.89 7.57 29.57
C ILE A 343 13.20 6.22 29.86
N LEU A 344 13.89 5.09 29.74
CA LEU A 344 13.40 3.76 30.13
C LEU A 344 13.15 3.66 31.63
N VAL A 345 14.05 4.18 32.46
CA VAL A 345 13.88 4.29 33.91
C VAL A 345 12.72 5.24 34.23
N LEU A 346 12.62 6.39 33.55
CA LEU A 346 11.53 7.34 33.73
C LEU A 346 10.17 6.73 33.34
N ILE A 347 10.08 6.01 32.22
CA ILE A 347 8.84 5.37 31.72
C ILE A 347 8.48 4.12 32.54
N TYR A 348 9.47 3.34 32.97
CA TYR A 348 9.28 2.22 33.90
C TYR A 348 8.81 2.73 35.27
N LEU A 349 9.36 3.83 35.77
CA LEU A 349 8.86 4.52 36.97
C LEU A 349 7.44 5.05 36.71
N LEU A 350 7.15 5.68 35.57
CA LEU A 350 5.79 6.13 35.21
C LEU A 350 4.76 5.00 35.10
N HIS A 351 5.18 3.80 34.70
CA HIS A 351 4.32 2.62 34.54
C HIS A 351 4.15 1.83 35.85
N ARG A 352 5.23 1.70 36.65
CA ARG A 352 5.24 0.97 37.93
C ARG A 352 4.66 1.82 39.07
N TYR A 353 4.65 3.15 38.96
CA TYR A 353 3.95 4.00 39.91
C TYR A 353 2.44 4.02 39.64
N PRO A 354 1.60 3.78 40.66
CA PRO A 354 0.15 3.74 40.48
C PRO A 354 -0.38 5.08 39.94
N LYS A 355 -1.23 5.01 38.90
CA LYS A 355 -1.94 6.14 38.26
C LYS A 355 -2.65 7.08 39.26
N SER A 356 -2.87 6.67 40.51
CA SER A 356 -3.44 7.50 41.57
C SER A 356 -2.52 8.66 42.01
N ARG A 357 -1.19 8.55 41.90
CA ARG A 357 -0.27 9.67 42.23
C ARG A 357 0.14 10.52 41.02
N PHE A 358 0.17 9.97 39.80
CA PHE A 358 0.52 10.75 38.60
C PHE A 358 -0.57 11.74 38.15
N ASN A 359 -1.82 11.53 38.60
CA ASN A 359 -2.90 12.51 38.44
C ASN A 359 -2.73 13.75 39.33
N HIS A 360 -1.80 13.75 40.29
CA HIS A 360 -1.49 14.91 41.14
C HIS A 360 -0.24 15.70 40.71
N ILE A 361 0.58 15.22 39.77
CA ILE A 361 1.86 15.87 39.40
C ILE A 361 1.72 16.81 38.18
N LEU A 362 0.83 16.51 37.23
CA LEU A 362 0.56 17.36 36.08
C LEU A 362 -0.91 17.78 36.07
N SER A 363 -1.14 19.09 36.20
CA SER A 363 -2.46 19.69 35.97
C SER A 363 -3.05 19.19 34.65
N VAL A 364 -4.37 18.98 34.61
CA VAL A 364 -5.10 18.52 33.40
C VAL A 364 -4.77 19.37 32.17
N LYS A 365 -4.53 20.68 32.37
CA LYS A 365 -4.09 21.61 31.34
C LYS A 365 -2.70 21.27 30.77
N ASN A 366 -1.75 20.84 31.60
CA ASN A 366 -0.40 20.50 31.17
C ASN A 366 -0.38 19.18 30.38
N LYS A 367 -1.21 18.20 30.77
CA LYS A 367 -1.37 16.95 30.00
C LYS A 367 -1.89 17.23 28.58
N GLN A 368 -2.88 18.12 28.46
CA GLN A 368 -3.37 18.53 27.15
C GLN A 368 -2.29 19.24 26.31
N ARG A 369 -1.52 20.15 26.90
CA ARG A 369 -0.43 20.86 26.19
C ARG A 369 0.61 19.87 25.65
N VAL A 370 1.05 18.91 26.47
CA VAL A 370 2.03 17.89 26.04
C VAL A 370 1.46 17.03 24.92
N ALA A 371 0.21 16.54 25.07
CA ALA A 371 -0.41 15.71 24.05
C ALA A 371 -0.58 16.45 22.72
N PHE A 372 -1.02 17.71 22.75
CA PHE A 372 -1.16 18.52 21.54
C PHE A 372 0.20 18.87 20.92
N GLY A 373 1.24 19.08 21.74
CA GLY A 373 2.61 19.26 21.26
C GLY A 373 3.13 18.04 20.50
N LEU A 374 2.93 16.83 21.03
CA LEU A 374 3.33 15.58 20.36
C LEU A 374 2.54 15.34 19.07
N ILE A 375 1.24 15.63 19.08
CA ILE A 375 0.40 15.52 17.88
C ILE A 375 0.87 16.52 16.81
N LEU A 376 1.12 17.77 17.18
CA LEU A 376 1.64 18.77 16.24
C LEU A 376 3.00 18.37 15.69
N LEU A 377 3.89 17.84 16.54
CA LEU A 377 5.20 17.33 16.12
C LEU A 377 5.05 16.20 15.09
N SER A 378 4.10 15.28 15.28
CA SER A 378 3.86 14.20 14.31
C SER A 378 3.48 14.70 12.91
N VAL A 379 2.66 15.75 12.86
CA VAL A 379 2.25 16.38 11.59
C VAL A 379 3.42 17.14 10.98
N ILE A 380 4.18 17.90 11.78
CA ILE A 380 5.36 18.62 11.31
C ILE A 380 6.38 17.64 10.72
N ILE A 381 6.67 16.53 11.40
CA ILE A 381 7.58 15.48 10.90
C ILE A 381 7.05 14.94 9.56
N THR A 382 5.76 14.60 9.50
CA THR A 382 5.15 14.04 8.28
C THR A 382 5.24 15.02 7.08
N LEU A 383 4.88 16.29 7.29
CA LEU A 383 4.94 17.31 6.25
C LEU A 383 6.38 17.68 5.87
N SER A 384 7.31 17.62 6.83
CA SER A 384 8.74 17.87 6.58
C SER A 384 9.34 16.74 5.73
N LEU A 385 8.98 15.48 5.99
CA LEU A 385 9.39 14.34 5.18
C LEU A 385 8.89 14.47 3.73
N LEU A 386 7.61 14.82 3.55
CA LEU A 386 7.07 15.11 2.22
C LEU A 386 7.84 16.24 1.53
N SER A 387 8.03 17.36 2.23
CA SER A 387 8.70 18.54 1.69
C SER A 387 10.15 18.23 1.31
N LEU A 388 10.85 17.43 2.11
CA LEU A 388 12.22 16.99 1.85
C LEU A 388 12.30 16.10 0.59
N ILE A 389 11.39 15.13 0.46
CA ILE A 389 11.32 14.24 -0.71
C ILE A 389 11.07 15.06 -1.97
N LEU A 390 10.05 15.92 -1.96
CA LEU A 390 9.71 16.76 -3.11
C LEU A 390 10.84 17.73 -3.45
N TYR A 391 11.40 18.41 -2.46
CA TYR A 391 12.52 19.32 -2.64
C TYR A 391 13.70 18.61 -3.31
N TYR A 392 14.09 17.44 -2.79
CA TYR A 392 15.24 16.71 -3.33
C TYR A 392 14.99 16.26 -4.77
N ILE A 393 13.79 15.72 -5.07
CA ILE A 393 13.45 15.26 -6.43
C ILE A 393 13.41 16.44 -7.41
N ILE A 394 12.85 17.58 -7.01
CA ILE A 394 12.76 18.77 -7.87
C ILE A 394 14.16 19.32 -8.12
N VAL A 395 14.94 19.59 -7.09
CA VAL A 395 16.27 20.21 -7.23
C VAL A 395 17.22 19.35 -8.06
N ASN A 396 17.27 18.04 -7.79
CA ASN A 396 18.17 17.15 -8.52
C ASN A 396 17.63 16.72 -9.89
N GLY A 397 16.30 16.71 -10.07
CA GLY A 397 15.66 16.32 -11.32
C GLY A 397 15.56 17.46 -12.33
N CYS A 398 15.35 18.70 -11.90
CA CYS A 398 15.14 19.84 -12.81
C CYS A 398 16.33 20.08 -13.74
N GLY A 399 17.56 19.90 -13.26
CA GLY A 399 18.76 20.05 -14.09
C GLY A 399 18.90 18.99 -15.19
N ALA A 400 18.25 17.84 -15.04
CA ALA A 400 18.25 16.76 -16.03
C ALA A 400 17.16 16.93 -17.09
N ILE A 401 16.12 17.74 -16.83
CA ILE A 401 15.02 17.92 -17.77
C ILE A 401 15.45 18.86 -18.91
N SER A 402 15.59 18.28 -20.09
CA SER A 402 15.73 19.00 -21.36
C SER A 402 14.69 18.51 -22.36
N TRP A 403 14.45 19.28 -23.43
CA TRP A 403 13.59 18.82 -24.52
C TRP A 403 14.12 17.52 -25.14
N GLU A 404 15.44 17.38 -25.25
CA GLU A 404 16.09 16.15 -25.70
C GLU A 404 15.78 14.98 -24.75
N PHE A 405 15.90 15.19 -23.44
CA PHE A 405 15.61 14.17 -22.43
C PHE A 405 14.15 13.68 -22.49
N LEU A 406 13.20 14.58 -22.79
CA LEU A 406 11.78 14.19 -22.87
C LEU A 406 11.40 13.49 -24.18
N THR A 407 12.09 13.80 -25.29
CA THR A 407 11.66 13.39 -26.63
C THR A 407 12.53 12.31 -27.28
N GLN A 408 13.76 12.11 -26.83
CA GLN A 408 14.64 11.10 -27.40
C GLN A 408 14.49 9.74 -26.72
N SER A 409 14.97 8.70 -27.41
CA SER A 409 15.15 7.37 -26.83
C SER A 409 16.43 7.32 -25.98
N PRO A 410 16.50 6.43 -24.97
CA PRO A 410 17.70 6.28 -24.16
C PRO A 410 18.85 5.69 -24.99
N ARG A 411 20.05 6.18 -24.73
CA ARG A 411 21.33 5.76 -25.34
C ARG A 411 22.33 5.42 -24.24
N ASN A 412 23.38 4.67 -24.57
CA ASN A 412 24.45 4.32 -23.63
C ASN A 412 23.91 3.74 -22.29
N LEU A 413 23.04 2.73 -22.40
CA LEU A 413 22.32 2.14 -21.26
C LEU A 413 21.50 3.16 -20.45
N GLY A 414 21.04 4.26 -21.06
CA GLY A 414 20.27 5.30 -20.36
C GLY A 414 21.14 6.35 -19.64
N ARG A 415 22.47 6.33 -19.79
CA ARG A 415 23.35 7.44 -19.37
C ARG A 415 23.17 8.69 -20.24
N GLU A 416 22.69 8.51 -21.46
CA GLU A 416 22.49 9.58 -22.44
C GLU A 416 21.14 9.42 -23.15
N GLY A 417 20.72 10.43 -23.90
CA GLY A 417 19.44 10.43 -24.62
C GLY A 417 18.27 10.80 -23.71
N GLY A 418 17.09 10.23 -24.00
CA GLY A 418 15.86 10.59 -23.32
C GLY A 418 15.03 9.42 -22.81
N VAL A 419 13.85 9.72 -22.31
CA VAL A 419 12.92 8.78 -21.66
C VAL A 419 11.59 8.65 -22.39
N LEU A 420 11.47 9.15 -23.62
CA LEU A 420 10.20 9.15 -24.37
C LEU A 420 9.53 7.77 -24.45
N PRO A 421 10.25 6.68 -24.81
CA PRO A 421 9.63 5.36 -24.88
C PRO A 421 9.10 4.88 -23.53
N ALA A 422 9.77 5.25 -22.44
CA ALA A 422 9.34 4.93 -21.08
C ALA A 422 8.10 5.72 -20.65
N ILE A 423 8.01 7.01 -21.03
CA ILE A 423 6.82 7.85 -20.81
C ILE A 423 5.61 7.23 -21.50
N ILE A 424 5.74 6.97 -22.81
CA ILE A 424 4.65 6.44 -23.63
C ILE A 424 4.24 5.06 -23.10
N GLY A 425 5.21 4.20 -22.80
CA GLY A 425 4.92 2.88 -22.27
C GLY A 425 4.22 2.87 -20.92
N THR A 426 4.61 3.75 -19.98
CA THR A 426 3.88 3.94 -18.72
C THR A 426 2.44 4.38 -18.95
N ILE A 427 2.19 5.30 -19.89
CA ILE A 427 0.83 5.75 -20.23
C ILE A 427 0.02 4.62 -20.86
N LEU A 428 0.60 3.85 -21.79
CA LEU A 428 -0.08 2.73 -22.45
C LEU A 428 -0.43 1.61 -21.47
N LEU A 429 0.48 1.30 -20.53
CA LEU A 429 0.24 0.33 -19.48
C LEU A 429 -0.91 0.79 -18.55
N ALA A 430 -0.85 2.03 -18.07
CA ALA A 430 -1.86 2.56 -17.14
C ALA A 430 -3.24 2.70 -17.79
N THR A 431 -3.31 3.23 -19.03
CA THR A 431 -4.58 3.39 -19.74
C THR A 431 -5.18 2.06 -20.16
N GLY A 432 -4.37 1.12 -20.64
CA GLY A 432 -4.83 -0.24 -20.96
C GLY A 432 -5.33 -1.00 -19.73
N ALA A 433 -4.63 -0.91 -18.59
CA ALA A 433 -5.08 -1.50 -17.34
C ALA A 433 -6.46 -0.98 -16.92
N ILE A 434 -6.70 0.33 -17.05
CA ILE A 434 -8.01 0.95 -16.79
C ILE A 434 -9.07 0.50 -17.79
N ALA A 435 -8.72 0.36 -19.07
CA ALA A 435 -9.66 -0.11 -20.09
C ALA A 435 -10.24 -1.50 -19.75
N PHE A 436 -9.45 -2.39 -19.14
CA PHE A 436 -9.92 -3.69 -18.67
C PHE A 436 -10.58 -3.63 -17.28
N ALA A 437 -9.95 -2.95 -16.31
CA ALA A 437 -10.39 -2.98 -14.93
C ALA A 437 -11.66 -2.15 -14.67
N LEU A 438 -11.86 -1.04 -15.40
CA LEU A 438 -12.98 -0.14 -15.17
C LEU A 438 -14.35 -0.76 -15.48
N PRO A 439 -14.58 -1.36 -16.67
CA PRO A 439 -15.87 -1.98 -16.98
C PRO A 439 -16.22 -3.11 -16.00
N ILE A 440 -15.24 -3.95 -15.67
CA ILE A 440 -15.41 -5.09 -14.76
C ILE A 440 -15.67 -4.58 -13.34
N GLY A 441 -14.87 -3.63 -12.87
CA GLY A 441 -14.96 -3.10 -11.51
C GLY A 441 -16.26 -2.33 -11.25
N VAL A 442 -16.67 -1.49 -12.20
CA VAL A 442 -17.96 -0.77 -12.12
C VAL A 442 -19.13 -1.75 -12.22
N GLY A 443 -19.07 -2.72 -13.14
CA GLY A 443 -20.09 -3.76 -13.26
C GLY A 443 -20.26 -4.58 -11.98
N ALA A 444 -19.15 -5.00 -11.38
CA ALA A 444 -19.12 -5.70 -10.10
C ALA A 444 -19.74 -4.86 -8.97
N ALA A 445 -19.36 -3.59 -8.85
CA ALA A 445 -19.89 -2.69 -7.82
C ALA A 445 -21.39 -2.42 -7.98
N VAL A 446 -21.86 -2.25 -9.22
CA VAL A 446 -23.29 -2.12 -9.54
C VAL A 446 -24.05 -3.39 -9.15
N TYR A 447 -23.51 -4.57 -9.45
CA TYR A 447 -24.13 -5.84 -9.03
C TYR A 447 -24.27 -5.94 -7.51
N LEU A 448 -23.18 -5.65 -6.79
CA LEU A 448 -23.10 -5.77 -5.33
C LEU A 448 -23.99 -4.75 -4.61
N ASN A 449 -24.12 -3.54 -5.15
CA ASN A 449 -24.89 -2.48 -4.51
C ASN A 449 -26.37 -2.49 -4.91
N GLU A 450 -26.65 -2.64 -6.21
CA GLU A 450 -28.02 -2.53 -6.70
C GLU A 450 -28.69 -3.90 -6.73
N TYR A 451 -28.05 -4.95 -7.28
CA TYR A 451 -28.72 -6.22 -7.58
C TYR A 451 -28.73 -7.22 -6.41
N THR A 452 -27.73 -7.20 -5.53
CA THR A 452 -27.61 -8.20 -4.46
C THR A 452 -28.15 -7.70 -3.12
N ARG A 453 -29.06 -8.46 -2.51
CA ARG A 453 -29.40 -8.33 -1.07
C ARG A 453 -28.24 -8.86 -0.21
N GLU A 454 -28.24 -8.63 1.11
CA GLU A 454 -27.24 -9.23 2.01
C GLU A 454 -27.30 -10.78 1.92
N SER A 455 -26.43 -11.37 1.09
CA SER A 455 -26.42 -12.78 0.73
C SER A 455 -25.02 -13.37 0.94
N LYS A 456 -24.94 -14.71 1.08
CA LYS A 456 -23.65 -15.40 1.17
C LYS A 456 -22.76 -15.10 -0.05
N MET A 457 -23.35 -14.97 -1.24
CA MET A 457 -22.63 -14.63 -2.47
C MET A 457 -22.01 -13.23 -2.43
N LYS A 458 -22.76 -12.22 -1.96
CA LYS A 458 -22.24 -10.86 -1.75
C LYS A 458 -21.01 -10.85 -0.84
N ARG A 459 -21.07 -11.66 0.22
CA ARG A 459 -19.95 -11.83 1.17
C ARG A 459 -18.73 -12.48 0.51
N VAL A 460 -18.93 -13.54 -0.28
CA VAL A 460 -17.85 -14.22 -1.01
C VAL A 460 -17.17 -13.26 -2.00
N ILE A 461 -17.94 -12.52 -2.80
CA ILE A 461 -17.39 -11.56 -3.75
C ILE A 461 -16.59 -10.46 -3.05
N ARG A 462 -17.14 -9.91 -1.94
CA ARG A 462 -16.44 -8.87 -1.17
C ARG A 462 -15.14 -9.41 -0.55
N ILE A 463 -15.17 -10.62 0.01
CA ILE A 463 -13.96 -11.29 0.50
C ILE A 463 -12.95 -11.48 -0.63
N GLY A 464 -13.38 -11.92 -1.82
CA GLY A 464 -12.49 -12.07 -2.97
C GLY A 464 -11.81 -10.76 -3.38
N ALA A 465 -12.58 -9.65 -3.42
CA ALA A 465 -12.04 -8.32 -3.69
C ALA A 465 -11.09 -7.84 -2.58
N ASP A 466 -11.41 -8.11 -1.31
CA ASP A 466 -10.56 -7.77 -0.16
C ASP A 466 -9.24 -8.56 -0.19
N LEU A 467 -9.30 -9.85 -0.58
CA LEU A 467 -8.12 -10.69 -0.77
C LEU A 467 -7.24 -10.18 -1.90
N LEU A 468 -7.81 -9.83 -3.06
CA LEU A 468 -7.07 -9.21 -4.16
C LEU A 468 -6.37 -7.91 -3.72
N ASN A 469 -7.04 -7.07 -2.92
CA ASN A 469 -6.45 -5.82 -2.44
C ASN A 469 -5.30 -6.07 -1.45
N GLY A 470 -5.35 -7.17 -0.69
CA GLY A 470 -4.28 -7.57 0.21
C GLY A 470 -3.09 -8.20 -0.49
N THR A 471 -3.28 -8.77 -1.69
CA THR A 471 -2.23 -9.47 -2.44
C THR A 471 -1.04 -8.54 -2.74
N PRO A 472 0.20 -8.93 -2.40
CA PRO A 472 1.41 -8.17 -2.75
C PRO A 472 1.56 -7.94 -4.25
N SER A 473 2.08 -6.79 -4.67
CA SER A 473 2.21 -6.43 -6.09
C SER A 473 3.12 -7.38 -6.87
N ILE A 474 4.16 -7.95 -6.22
CA ILE A 474 5.04 -8.94 -6.84
C ILE A 474 4.34 -10.27 -7.15
N VAL A 475 3.32 -10.63 -6.36
CA VAL A 475 2.53 -11.85 -6.56
C VAL A 475 1.68 -11.74 -7.83
N PHE A 476 1.17 -10.55 -8.15
CA PHE A 476 0.53 -10.28 -9.44
C PHE A 476 1.53 -10.43 -10.60
N GLY A 477 2.76 -9.94 -10.43
CA GLY A 477 3.83 -10.07 -11.44
C GLY A 477 4.16 -11.54 -11.74
N LEU A 478 4.32 -12.36 -10.70
CA LEU A 478 4.54 -13.80 -10.85
C LEU A 478 3.37 -14.52 -11.48
N PHE A 479 2.14 -14.24 -11.04
CA PHE A 479 0.95 -14.81 -11.68
C PHE A 479 0.89 -14.42 -13.16
N GLY A 480 1.18 -13.16 -13.50
CA GLY A 480 1.20 -12.72 -14.89
C GLY A 480 2.26 -13.42 -15.72
N LEU A 481 3.45 -13.68 -15.14
CA LEU A 481 4.50 -14.48 -15.77
C LEU A 481 4.00 -15.91 -16.05
N THR A 482 3.49 -16.61 -15.04
CA THR A 482 3.05 -18.00 -15.23
C THR A 482 1.85 -18.11 -16.15
N PHE A 483 0.84 -17.24 -15.97
CA PHE A 483 -0.43 -17.38 -16.66
C PHE A 483 -0.44 -16.69 -18.04
N PHE A 484 -0.14 -15.39 -18.12
CA PHE A 484 -0.22 -14.66 -19.38
C PHE A 484 1.00 -14.92 -20.27
N VAL A 485 2.20 -14.82 -19.72
CA VAL A 485 3.43 -14.93 -20.50
C VAL A 485 3.69 -16.38 -20.92
N LEU A 486 3.64 -17.32 -19.98
CA LEU A 486 4.02 -18.72 -20.20
C LEU A 486 2.84 -19.60 -20.64
N TYR A 487 1.74 -19.65 -19.88
CA TYR A 487 0.61 -20.54 -20.16
C TYR A 487 -0.19 -20.13 -21.39
N LEU A 488 -0.58 -18.85 -21.52
CA LEU A 488 -1.26 -18.32 -22.70
C LEU A 488 -0.31 -17.97 -23.86
N LYS A 489 1.01 -18.09 -23.65
CA LYS A 489 2.06 -17.84 -24.63
C LYS A 489 2.02 -16.42 -25.23
N PHE A 490 1.63 -15.41 -24.46
CA PHE A 490 1.68 -14.02 -24.93
C PHE A 490 3.11 -13.50 -25.04
N GLY A 491 4.07 -14.13 -24.35
CA GLY A 491 5.40 -13.57 -24.18
C GLY A 491 5.39 -12.32 -23.30
N VAL A 492 6.58 -11.80 -22.99
CA VAL A 492 6.72 -10.51 -22.28
C VAL A 492 6.18 -9.43 -23.21
N SER A 493 5.05 -8.83 -22.84
CA SER A 493 4.23 -8.01 -23.73
C SER A 493 3.41 -6.95 -23.02
N LEU A 494 3.10 -5.86 -23.73
CA LEU A 494 2.23 -4.78 -23.26
C LEU A 494 0.87 -5.31 -22.77
N LEU A 495 0.26 -6.26 -23.49
CA LEU A 495 -1.02 -6.86 -23.09
C LEU A 495 -0.92 -7.63 -21.77
N ALA A 496 0.12 -8.45 -21.60
CA ALA A 496 0.32 -9.18 -20.34
C ALA A 496 0.49 -8.20 -19.17
N GLY A 497 1.25 -7.12 -19.34
CA GLY A 497 1.38 -6.07 -18.32
C GLY A 497 0.08 -5.33 -18.03
N GLN A 498 -0.70 -4.98 -19.06
CA GLN A 498 -2.00 -4.32 -18.90
C GLN A 498 -2.98 -5.19 -18.13
N LEU A 499 -3.07 -6.49 -18.45
CA LEU A 499 -3.96 -7.43 -17.75
C LEU A 499 -3.50 -7.66 -16.30
N THR A 500 -2.21 -7.80 -16.06
CA THR A 500 -1.69 -7.95 -14.70
C THR A 500 -1.94 -6.71 -13.85
N LEU A 501 -1.69 -5.52 -14.38
CA LEU A 501 -2.01 -4.26 -13.70
C LEU A 501 -3.53 -4.09 -13.50
N ALA A 502 -4.35 -4.52 -14.47
CA ALA A 502 -5.80 -4.46 -14.36
C ALA A 502 -6.29 -5.29 -13.16
N LEU A 503 -5.77 -6.51 -12.97
CA LEU A 503 -6.09 -7.35 -11.81
C LEU A 503 -5.73 -6.68 -10.48
N MET A 504 -4.59 -6.00 -10.43
CA MET A 504 -4.12 -5.30 -9.22
C MET A 504 -5.00 -4.09 -8.86
N ILE A 505 -5.43 -3.29 -9.85
CA ILE A 505 -6.24 -2.08 -9.59
C ILE A 505 -7.74 -2.35 -9.52
N LEU A 506 -8.21 -3.50 -10.02
CA LEU A 506 -9.61 -3.93 -9.99
C LEU A 506 -10.28 -3.78 -8.61
N PRO A 507 -9.73 -4.29 -7.49
CA PRO A 507 -10.39 -4.15 -6.18
C PRO A 507 -10.55 -2.70 -5.74
N THR A 508 -9.62 -1.82 -6.11
CA THR A 508 -9.72 -0.38 -5.81
C THR A 508 -10.89 0.25 -6.57
N ILE A 509 -11.07 -0.11 -7.85
CA ILE A 509 -12.21 0.37 -8.66
C ILE A 509 -13.55 -0.15 -8.11
N ILE A 510 -13.63 -1.44 -7.76
CA ILE A 510 -14.84 -2.03 -7.18
C ILE A 510 -15.25 -1.27 -5.92
N ARG A 511 -14.30 -1.06 -4.99
CA ARG A 511 -14.61 -0.47 -3.68
C ARG A 511 -14.96 1.01 -3.79
N THR A 512 -14.20 1.79 -4.53
CA THR A 512 -14.47 3.22 -4.74
C THR A 512 -15.81 3.43 -5.44
N THR A 513 -16.15 2.57 -6.41
CA THR A 513 -17.47 2.60 -7.08
C THR A 513 -18.59 2.21 -6.11
N GLU A 514 -18.42 1.13 -5.33
CA GLU A 514 -19.44 0.68 -4.37
C GLU A 514 -19.73 1.76 -3.30
N GLU A 515 -18.69 2.38 -2.75
CA GLU A 515 -18.81 3.48 -1.78
C GLU A 515 -19.53 4.69 -2.38
N THR A 516 -19.22 5.03 -3.63
CA THR A 516 -19.90 6.12 -4.33
C THR A 516 -21.37 5.80 -4.57
N LEU A 517 -21.71 4.58 -5.02
CA LEU A 517 -23.09 4.16 -5.25
C LEU A 517 -23.92 4.19 -3.95
N LYS A 518 -23.32 3.78 -2.82
CA LYS A 518 -23.97 3.81 -1.49
C LYS A 518 -24.29 5.22 -1.00
N SER A 519 -23.50 6.22 -1.40
CA SER A 519 -23.71 7.61 -0.98
C SER A 519 -24.97 8.24 -1.59
N ILE A 520 -25.47 7.69 -2.71
CA ILE A 520 -26.66 8.20 -3.39
C ILE A 520 -27.91 7.90 -2.53
N PRO A 521 -28.78 8.90 -2.26
CA PRO A 521 -30.00 8.71 -1.48
C PRO A 521 -30.91 7.59 -2.01
N ARG A 522 -31.55 6.84 -1.10
CA ARG A 522 -32.50 5.77 -1.46
C ARG A 522 -33.77 6.30 -2.12
N GLY A 523 -34.23 7.49 -1.72
CA GLY A 523 -35.44 8.10 -2.27
C GLY A 523 -35.41 8.29 -3.80
N LEU A 524 -34.23 8.55 -4.38
CA LEU A 524 -34.09 8.63 -5.85
C LEU A 524 -34.36 7.29 -6.55
N ARG A 525 -33.97 6.18 -5.91
CA ARG A 525 -34.22 4.83 -6.43
C ARG A 525 -35.69 4.48 -6.33
N GLU A 526 -36.27 4.74 -5.16
CA GLU A 526 -37.69 4.47 -4.87
C GLU A 526 -38.61 5.29 -5.78
N ALA A 527 -38.33 6.58 -6.00
CA ALA A 527 -39.09 7.43 -6.90
C ALA A 527 -39.04 6.92 -8.36
N SER A 528 -37.86 6.57 -8.87
CA SER A 528 -37.71 6.02 -10.22
C SER A 528 -38.47 4.70 -10.40
N LEU A 529 -38.37 3.80 -9.42
CA LEU A 529 -39.10 2.52 -9.44
C LEU A 529 -40.62 2.72 -9.35
N ALA A 530 -41.09 3.69 -8.55
CA ALA A 530 -42.51 4.04 -8.42
C ALA A 530 -43.11 4.57 -9.72
N LEU A 531 -42.30 5.23 -10.57
CA LEU A 531 -42.68 5.65 -11.92
C LEU A 531 -42.67 4.50 -12.95
N GLY A 532 -42.49 3.25 -12.51
CA GLY A 532 -42.51 2.07 -13.38
C GLY A 532 -41.20 1.83 -14.15
N ALA A 533 -40.11 2.50 -13.78
CA ALA A 533 -38.79 2.23 -14.36
C ALA A 533 -38.27 0.86 -13.89
N THR A 534 -37.53 0.17 -14.77
CA THR A 534 -36.82 -1.06 -14.34
C THR A 534 -35.63 -0.71 -13.48
N LYS A 535 -35.12 -1.70 -12.75
CA LYS A 535 -33.94 -1.54 -11.91
C LYS A 535 -32.72 -1.08 -12.71
N TRP A 536 -32.47 -1.67 -13.89
CA TRP A 536 -31.42 -1.20 -14.79
C TRP A 536 -31.65 0.22 -15.29
N GLN A 537 -32.90 0.60 -15.59
CA GLN A 537 -33.21 1.98 -16.02
C GLN A 537 -32.90 2.97 -14.91
N THR A 538 -33.30 2.67 -13.68
CA THR A 538 -32.97 3.47 -12.48
C THR A 538 -31.46 3.55 -12.29
N THR A 539 -30.75 2.41 -12.34
CA THR A 539 -29.30 2.36 -12.20
C THR A 539 -28.59 3.17 -13.28
N ARG A 540 -28.92 2.95 -14.56
CA ARG A 540 -28.24 3.57 -15.69
C ARG A 540 -28.54 5.05 -15.84
N LYS A 541 -29.78 5.49 -15.56
CA LYS A 541 -30.22 6.87 -15.83
C LYS A 541 -30.16 7.79 -14.61
N ILE A 542 -30.23 7.24 -13.40
CA ILE A 542 -30.28 8.02 -12.16
C ILE A 542 -29.03 7.79 -11.34
N VAL A 543 -28.77 6.54 -10.96
CA VAL A 543 -27.72 6.22 -9.98
C VAL A 543 -26.31 6.38 -10.56
N LEU A 544 -26.02 5.79 -11.71
CA LEU A 544 -24.70 5.85 -12.35
C LEU A 544 -24.29 7.28 -12.74
N PRO A 545 -25.16 8.10 -13.36
CA PRO A 545 -24.83 9.49 -13.65
C PRO A 545 -24.55 10.32 -12.38
N ALA A 546 -25.32 10.10 -11.31
CA ALA A 546 -25.09 10.76 -10.02
C ALA A 546 -23.80 10.27 -9.34
N ALA A 547 -23.41 9.00 -9.54
CA ALA A 547 -22.19 8.43 -9.03
C ALA A 547 -20.94 8.71 -9.91
N LEU A 548 -21.11 9.17 -11.14
CA LEU A 548 -20.02 9.37 -12.10
C LEU A 548 -18.83 10.18 -11.54
N PRO A 549 -19.03 11.28 -10.78
CA PRO A 549 -17.90 12.07 -10.27
C PRO A 549 -17.03 11.27 -9.27
N GLY A 550 -17.65 10.44 -8.43
CA GLY A 550 -16.93 9.58 -7.49
C GLY A 550 -16.24 8.41 -8.19
N ILE A 551 -16.89 7.78 -9.17
CA ILE A 551 -16.31 6.71 -10.00
C ILE A 551 -15.08 7.23 -10.75
N MET A 552 -15.18 8.42 -11.36
CA MET A 552 -14.05 9.07 -12.05
C MET A 552 -12.88 9.34 -11.10
N THR A 553 -13.18 9.80 -9.88
CA THR A 553 -12.13 10.01 -8.86
C THR A 553 -11.42 8.69 -8.56
N GLY A 554 -12.16 7.62 -8.24
CA GLY A 554 -11.59 6.30 -7.97
C GLY A 554 -10.79 5.71 -9.14
N THR A 555 -11.26 5.95 -10.37
CA THR A 555 -10.58 5.52 -11.61
C THR A 555 -9.23 6.22 -11.77
N ILE A 556 -9.17 7.52 -11.53
CA ILE A 556 -7.94 8.29 -11.69
C ILE A 556 -6.92 7.93 -10.59
N LEU A 557 -7.37 7.74 -9.35
CA LEU A 557 -6.51 7.25 -8.27
C LEU A 557 -5.89 5.89 -8.61
N SER A 558 -6.70 4.98 -9.16
CA SER A 558 -6.25 3.66 -9.65
C SER A 558 -5.27 3.77 -10.82
N MET A 559 -5.48 4.73 -11.73
CA MET A 559 -4.59 4.96 -12.88
C MET A 559 -3.22 5.49 -12.43
N GLY A 560 -3.20 6.43 -11.48
CA GLY A 560 -1.95 6.94 -10.88
C GLY A 560 -1.17 5.83 -10.17
N ARG A 561 -1.87 4.95 -9.44
CA ARG A 561 -1.26 3.74 -8.86
C ARG A 561 -0.68 2.84 -9.94
N ALA A 562 -1.44 2.49 -10.97
CA ALA A 562 -0.96 1.64 -12.06
C ALA A 562 0.29 2.21 -12.75
N ALA A 563 0.34 3.52 -12.99
CA ALA A 563 1.48 4.19 -13.61
C ALA A 563 2.76 4.14 -12.77
N GLY A 564 2.63 4.11 -11.44
CA GLY A 564 3.75 4.07 -10.49
C GLY A 564 4.22 2.67 -10.08
N GLU A 565 3.50 1.62 -10.45
CA GLU A 565 3.77 0.26 -9.96
C GLU A 565 4.73 -0.48 -10.89
N THR A 566 5.83 -0.99 -10.32
CA THR A 566 6.87 -1.72 -11.08
C THR A 566 6.76 -3.23 -10.95
N ALA A 567 6.47 -3.74 -9.76
CA ALA A 567 6.49 -5.16 -9.48
C ALA A 567 5.54 -6.00 -10.38
N PRO A 568 4.31 -5.56 -10.70
CA PRO A 568 3.42 -6.33 -11.57
C PRO A 568 3.90 -6.40 -13.03
N ILE A 569 4.66 -5.39 -13.48
CA ILE A 569 5.15 -5.29 -14.86
C ILE A 569 6.54 -5.88 -15.07
N LEU A 570 7.29 -6.11 -13.99
CA LEU A 570 8.69 -6.56 -13.99
C LEU A 570 8.92 -7.81 -14.84
N PHE A 571 8.00 -8.79 -14.76
CA PHE A 571 8.11 -10.05 -15.49
C PHE A 571 7.14 -10.19 -16.67
N THR A 572 6.25 -9.22 -16.85
CA THR A 572 5.10 -9.37 -17.76
C THR A 572 5.21 -8.48 -18.98
N ALA A 573 5.78 -7.28 -18.86
CA ALA A 573 5.83 -6.30 -19.94
C ALA A 573 7.12 -5.50 -20.02
N ALA A 574 7.74 -5.21 -18.87
CA ALA A 574 8.76 -4.19 -18.77
C ALA A 574 10.12 -4.67 -19.31
N VAL A 575 10.72 -3.86 -20.17
CA VAL A 575 12.11 -4.02 -20.62
C VAL A 575 12.88 -2.73 -20.40
N PHE A 576 14.18 -2.86 -20.13
CA PHE A 576 14.99 -1.71 -19.71
C PHE A 576 15.25 -0.72 -20.84
N SER A 577 15.52 -1.22 -22.05
CA SER A 577 15.87 -0.40 -23.20
C SER A 577 15.31 -0.99 -24.47
N GLN A 578 14.53 -0.18 -25.19
CA GLN A 578 14.08 -0.41 -26.55
C GLN A 578 14.24 0.88 -27.35
N LYS A 579 14.69 0.74 -28.60
CA LYS A 579 14.91 1.89 -29.48
C LYS A 579 13.61 2.45 -30.05
N PHE A 580 12.58 1.61 -30.18
CA PHE A 580 11.31 1.93 -30.86
C PHE A 580 10.11 1.76 -29.93
N LEU A 581 9.03 2.48 -30.24
CA LEU A 581 7.75 2.34 -29.57
C LEU A 581 7.08 1.01 -29.94
N PRO A 582 6.28 0.41 -29.03
CA PRO A 582 5.58 -0.84 -29.33
C PRO A 582 4.59 -0.64 -30.49
N SER A 583 4.75 -1.42 -31.55
CA SER A 583 3.84 -1.43 -32.70
C SER A 583 2.71 -2.44 -32.57
N SER A 584 2.80 -3.35 -31.58
CA SER A 584 1.81 -4.39 -31.29
C SER A 584 1.61 -4.56 -29.78
N LEU A 585 0.43 -5.02 -29.39
CA LEU A 585 0.09 -5.35 -27.99
C LEU A 585 0.92 -6.53 -27.45
N PHE A 586 1.47 -7.38 -28.32
CA PHE A 586 2.28 -8.54 -27.96
C PHE A 586 3.78 -8.23 -27.89
N GLN A 587 4.17 -6.96 -27.96
CA GLN A 587 5.56 -6.54 -27.79
C GLN A 587 5.82 -6.00 -26.38
N PRO A 588 7.04 -6.22 -25.82
CA PRO A 588 7.42 -5.64 -24.55
C PRO A 588 7.54 -4.12 -24.67
N VAL A 589 7.53 -3.43 -23.53
CA VAL A 589 7.49 -1.98 -23.46
C VAL A 589 8.40 -1.44 -22.36
N MET A 590 8.96 -0.25 -22.57
CA MET A 590 9.65 0.48 -21.51
C MET A 590 8.66 1.13 -20.55
N ALA A 591 8.99 1.16 -19.26
CA ALA A 591 8.18 1.87 -18.27
C ALA A 591 9.09 2.73 -17.39
N LEU A 592 8.69 3.98 -17.15
CA LEU A 592 9.42 4.91 -16.27
C LEU A 592 9.83 4.30 -14.92
N PRO A 593 8.94 3.62 -14.18
CA PRO A 593 9.34 3.10 -12.88
C PRO A 593 10.37 1.96 -12.98
N TYR A 594 10.34 1.15 -14.05
CA TYR A 594 11.36 0.12 -14.27
C TYR A 594 12.68 0.70 -14.78
N HIS A 595 12.61 1.69 -15.66
CA HIS A 595 13.79 2.40 -16.16
C HIS A 595 14.52 3.12 -15.01
N LEU A 596 13.79 3.80 -14.13
CA LEU A 596 14.34 4.42 -12.92
C LEU A 596 15.05 3.41 -12.03
N PHE A 597 14.42 2.26 -11.78
CA PHE A 597 15.00 1.20 -10.96
C PHE A 597 16.37 0.78 -11.49
N ILE A 598 16.46 0.37 -12.75
CA ILE A 598 17.72 -0.11 -13.36
C ILE A 598 18.79 0.99 -13.41
N LEU A 599 18.42 2.24 -13.73
CA LEU A 599 19.34 3.38 -13.69
C LEU A 599 19.93 3.60 -12.29
N SER A 600 19.14 3.35 -11.25
CA SER A 600 19.53 3.61 -9.87
C SER A 600 20.35 2.48 -9.25
N THR A 601 20.09 1.23 -9.64
CA THR A 601 20.69 0.05 -8.98
C THR A 601 21.76 -0.64 -9.81
N SER A 602 21.64 -0.63 -11.14
CA SER A 602 22.45 -1.48 -12.01
C SER A 602 23.47 -0.70 -12.85
N ILE A 603 23.31 0.62 -12.96
CA ILE A 603 24.14 1.44 -13.85
C ILE A 603 24.97 2.42 -13.02
N PRO A 604 26.29 2.19 -12.91
CA PRO A 604 27.17 3.14 -12.23
C PRO A 604 27.45 4.34 -13.12
N GLY A 605 27.74 5.48 -12.50
CA GLY A 605 28.10 6.73 -13.16
C GLY A 605 27.35 7.93 -12.58
N VAL A 606 27.91 9.12 -12.75
CA VAL A 606 27.27 10.37 -12.31
C VAL A 606 26.10 10.70 -13.25
N GLU A 607 26.28 10.44 -14.54
CA GLU A 607 25.30 10.67 -15.61
C GLU A 607 24.04 9.82 -15.38
N ALA A 608 24.21 8.55 -14.98
CA ALA A 608 23.10 7.67 -14.64
C ALA A 608 22.28 8.21 -13.45
N LYS A 609 22.94 8.77 -12.43
CA LYS A 609 22.26 9.39 -11.28
C LYS A 609 21.48 10.64 -11.67
N ILE A 610 22.04 11.47 -12.55
CA ILE A 610 21.36 12.66 -13.08
C ILE A 610 20.11 12.24 -13.87
N ASN A 611 20.24 11.26 -14.78
CA ASN A 611 19.11 10.78 -15.56
C ASN A 611 18.08 10.02 -14.69
N ALA A 612 18.49 9.33 -13.64
CA ALA A 612 17.59 8.74 -12.66
C ALA A 612 16.79 9.83 -11.93
N ALA A 613 17.42 10.92 -11.51
CA ALA A 613 16.73 12.06 -10.91
C ALA A 613 15.73 12.72 -11.89
N GLY A 614 16.13 12.91 -13.15
CA GLY A 614 15.24 13.39 -14.22
C GLY A 614 14.05 12.46 -14.46
N THR A 615 14.30 11.14 -14.55
CA THR A 615 13.26 10.11 -14.71
C THR A 615 12.30 10.11 -13.53
N THR A 616 12.82 10.26 -12.30
CA THR A 616 12.03 10.36 -11.07
C THR A 616 11.09 11.56 -11.12
N LEU A 617 11.61 12.72 -11.51
CA LEU A 617 10.80 13.94 -11.62
C LEU A 617 9.74 13.83 -12.71
N VAL A 618 10.06 13.25 -13.87
CA VAL A 618 9.08 12.98 -14.95
C VAL A 618 7.98 12.04 -14.48
N LEU A 619 8.34 10.93 -13.83
CA LEU A 619 7.36 9.98 -13.28
C LEU A 619 6.45 10.66 -12.25
N LEU A 620 7.04 11.43 -11.33
CA LEU A 620 6.28 12.18 -10.34
C LEU A 620 5.34 13.20 -11.01
N MET A 621 5.81 13.96 -11.99
CA MET A 621 4.97 14.93 -12.72
C MET A 621 3.79 14.25 -13.41
N ILE A 622 3.99 13.13 -14.10
CA ILE A 622 2.89 12.40 -14.76
C ILE A 622 1.83 11.98 -13.73
N VAL A 623 2.26 11.35 -12.64
CA VAL A 623 1.36 10.88 -11.59
C VAL A 623 0.63 12.05 -10.91
N LEU A 624 1.34 13.14 -10.61
CA LEU A 624 0.76 14.36 -10.04
C LEU A 624 -0.21 15.05 -11.00
N MET A 625 0.08 15.13 -12.29
CA MET A 625 -0.82 15.67 -13.31
C MET A 625 -2.11 14.86 -13.39
N MET A 626 -2.01 13.53 -13.30
CA MET A 626 -3.18 12.66 -13.25
C MET A 626 -4.02 12.96 -11.99
N TYR A 627 -3.40 13.09 -10.81
CA TYR A 627 -4.10 13.48 -9.58
C TYR A 627 -4.74 14.88 -9.66
N ALA A 628 -4.02 15.87 -10.17
CA ALA A 628 -4.52 17.24 -10.32
C ALA A 628 -5.74 17.29 -11.26
N THR A 629 -5.69 16.55 -12.37
CA THR A 629 -6.82 16.40 -13.30
C THR A 629 -8.04 15.81 -12.58
N ALA A 630 -7.83 14.85 -11.66
CA ALA A 630 -8.89 14.29 -10.83
C ALA A 630 -9.59 15.36 -9.97
N ILE A 631 -8.81 16.21 -9.32
CA ILE A 631 -9.31 17.28 -8.43
C ILE A 631 -10.12 18.31 -9.23
N VAL A 632 -9.63 18.71 -10.40
CA VAL A 632 -10.32 19.67 -11.28
C VAL A 632 -11.65 19.10 -11.78
N ILE A 633 -11.66 17.85 -12.27
CA ILE A 633 -12.88 17.17 -12.72
C ILE A 633 -13.89 17.07 -11.57
N ARG A 634 -13.45 16.64 -10.38
CA ARG A 634 -14.31 16.52 -9.20
C ARG A 634 -14.99 17.85 -8.84
N THR A 635 -14.23 18.95 -8.82
CA THR A 635 -14.75 20.27 -8.47
C THR A 635 -15.80 20.74 -9.47
N LYS A 636 -15.60 20.48 -10.77
CA LYS A 636 -16.54 20.87 -11.83
C LYS A 636 -17.87 20.11 -11.72
N TYR A 637 -17.84 18.80 -11.44
CA TYR A 637 -19.05 17.99 -11.38
C TYR A 637 -19.84 18.12 -10.07
N ARG A 638 -19.18 18.45 -8.94
CA ARG A 638 -19.87 18.72 -7.66
C ARG A 638 -20.79 19.95 -7.72
N SER A 639 -20.61 20.83 -8.70
CA SER A 639 -21.50 21.99 -8.92
C SER A 639 -22.83 21.65 -9.60
N ARG A 640 -22.97 20.43 -10.16
CA ARG A 640 -24.14 20.03 -10.96
C ARG A 640 -25.16 19.16 -10.22
N TRP A 641 -24.84 18.67 -9.02
CA TRP A 641 -25.67 17.74 -8.24
C TRP A 641 -25.66 18.07 -6.75
#